data_AF-A0A3N1MG07-F1
#
_entry.id   AF-A0A3N1MG07-F1
#
_cell.length_a   1.000
_cell.length_b   1.000
_cell.length_c   1.000
_cell.angle_alpha   90.00
_cell.angle_beta   90.00
_cell.angle_gamma   90.00
#
_symmetry.space_group_name_H-M   'P 1'
#
loop_
_entity.id
_entity.type
_entity.pdbx_description
1 polymer ?
#
loop_
_entity_poly.entity_id
_entity_poly.type
_entity_poly.pdbx_seq_one_letter_code
_entity_poly.pdbx_strand_id
1 'polypeptide(L)'
;MGVGGRTELATDPAGQGSKDSVDDGTAAAPLRILSHWPMAAGNKLGVRPGIAVAIEIAPGFVCDPEAVPRLLSALAPDLEDEFRLARIEGPAAPLPRAFAGLLVALLAEGRDLAARVGRLHMEAGLRWYVLVEDGISTRAGSVIGLAAALFGQAIAGGTASPDQVRRLAALCGSATDRLLHGERAMLAVAIEARCPGWRGGRHGGTIGAMGEGREGVRLRHTSTMRMTSLGADMAERKDRTQIRLARAGLPVPRQVRVADAAAACAAALEIGYPVVVKPVDASNARGVSTGLSTPEAVTAAFGLARGHSSSIVVESQLPGEAFRLLVIGGKLVATVLSAPARLVGDGVRTLGELVEAANRIPARQRPRPIQRRIEWTAEILDYLGQRGMGPETVPDAGAIVALHWSGHGGRGGSAIAVTGPVHPDNRRAACQAAEVIGVDVCGIDMVLPDIARSWRETGGGICEVNRAPGMRYHIVADGPDTPVLGRYVDYLLARPGQPDRAMPRTIPILVFVGGDELEQPALACARRLESGGLAVGIATAGSYAAAGLPLADPGIGSPLRLARLVDDPAVAAVVAVVPAAALLADGLGHGRVDLAIFADARPPPAVASLLGRLGAAILSVADLADGRIVADLLARHPAGERYGR
;
A
#
# COMPACT_ATOMS: atom_id res chain seq x y z
N MET A 1 5.06 11.84 49.40
CA MET A 1 4.11 12.96 49.52
C MET A 1 4.73 14.14 48.80
N GLY A 2 4.27 14.71 47.70
CA GLY A 2 3.16 14.47 46.78
C GLY A 2 3.11 15.70 45.87
N VAL A 3 2.85 15.49 44.57
CA VAL A 3 2.26 16.45 43.61
C VAL A 3 3.12 17.69 43.26
N GLY A 4 3.34 18.11 42.02
CA GLY A 4 2.87 17.71 40.70
C GLY A 4 3.42 18.77 39.72
N GLY A 5 4.22 18.34 38.75
CA GLY A 5 4.77 19.23 37.72
C GLY A 5 3.71 19.52 36.66
N ARG A 6 3.19 20.76 36.64
CA ARG A 6 2.37 21.30 35.56
C ARG A 6 3.24 21.56 34.34
N THR A 7 2.99 20.84 33.25
CA THR A 7 3.49 21.21 31.93
C THR A 7 2.46 22.14 31.30
N GLU A 8 2.67 23.46 31.42
CA GLU A 8 1.84 24.47 30.77
C GLU A 8 2.11 24.47 29.26
N LEU A 9 1.06 24.20 28.48
CA LEU A 9 1.05 24.43 27.03
C LEU A 9 0.78 25.91 26.78
N ALA A 10 1.74 26.59 26.14
CA ALA A 10 1.57 27.96 25.68
C ALA A 10 0.50 28.03 24.57
N THR A 11 -0.34 29.04 24.66
CA THR A 11 -1.53 29.33 23.84
C THR A 11 -1.18 29.98 22.50
N ASP A 12 -1.92 29.54 21.48
CA ASP A 12 -2.33 30.21 20.23
C ASP A 12 -1.29 30.46 19.11
N PRO A 13 -1.57 29.94 17.90
CA PRO A 13 -1.29 30.68 16.69
C PRO A 13 -2.58 30.87 15.87
N ALA A 14 -2.92 32.13 15.63
CA ALA A 14 -3.89 32.54 14.64
C ALA A 14 -3.46 32.06 13.24
N GLY A 15 -4.05 30.95 12.79
CA GLY A 15 -3.93 30.41 11.45
C GLY A 15 -5.28 29.86 11.01
N GLN A 16 -5.76 30.30 9.84
CA GLN A 16 -7.10 30.07 9.30
C GLN A 16 -7.50 28.58 9.26
N GLY A 17 -8.11 28.08 10.34
CA GLY A 17 -8.94 26.88 10.31
C GLY A 17 -10.35 27.25 9.84
N SER A 18 -10.94 26.47 8.94
CA SER A 18 -12.34 26.67 8.54
C SER A 18 -13.25 26.48 9.76
N LYS A 19 -13.79 27.59 10.27
CA LYS A 19 -14.89 27.59 11.24
C LYS A 19 -16.19 27.36 10.49
N ASP A 20 -16.42 26.14 10.01
CA ASP A 20 -17.76 25.74 9.59
C ASP A 20 -18.51 25.25 10.84
N SER A 21 -19.10 26.19 11.58
CA SER A 21 -20.08 25.88 12.61
C SER A 21 -21.39 25.53 11.94
N VAL A 22 -21.73 24.24 11.90
CA VAL A 22 -23.09 23.79 11.60
C VAL A 22 -23.88 23.86 12.91
N ASP A 23 -24.67 24.91 13.08
CA ASP A 23 -25.63 25.04 14.18
C ASP A 23 -27.05 24.88 13.60
N ASP A 24 -27.48 23.63 13.46
CA ASP A 24 -28.88 23.27 13.20
C ASP A 24 -29.47 22.73 14.50
N GLY A 25 -30.43 23.47 15.07
CA GLY A 25 -31.07 23.27 16.38
C GLY A 25 -31.74 21.91 16.59
N THR A 26 -30.94 20.86 16.70
CA THR A 26 -31.30 19.49 17.02
C THR A 26 -30.75 19.11 18.39
N ALA A 27 -31.40 18.16 19.08
CA ALA A 27 -31.02 17.67 20.40
C ALA A 27 -29.49 17.56 20.57
N ALA A 28 -28.96 18.03 21.72
CA ALA A 28 -27.53 18.15 21.97
C ALA A 28 -26.78 16.88 21.55
N ALA A 29 -25.96 17.00 20.50
CA ALA A 29 -25.20 15.88 19.96
C ALA A 29 -24.27 15.32 21.08
N PRO A 30 -24.17 13.99 21.22
CA PRO A 30 -23.37 13.36 22.29
C PRO A 30 -21.88 13.72 22.20
N LEU A 31 -21.42 14.09 21.00
CA LEU A 31 -20.06 14.50 20.71
C LEU A 31 -20.10 15.70 19.75
N ARG A 32 -19.36 16.75 20.09
CA ARG A 32 -19.15 17.92 19.24
C ARG A 32 -17.67 18.04 18.86
N ILE A 33 -17.40 18.20 17.57
CA ILE A 33 -16.06 18.52 17.08
C ILE A 33 -15.84 20.01 17.30
N LEU A 34 -14.85 20.38 18.11
CA LEU A 34 -14.53 21.78 18.39
C LEU A 34 -13.59 22.35 17.33
N SER A 35 -12.57 21.57 17.00
CA SER A 35 -11.58 21.90 15.99
C SER A 35 -10.81 20.64 15.60
N HIS A 36 -10.20 20.68 14.43
CA HIS A 36 -9.26 19.66 14.01
C HIS A 36 -8.14 20.32 13.21
N TRP A 37 -6.93 19.77 13.31
CA TRP A 37 -5.82 20.27 12.52
C TRP A 37 -4.91 19.11 12.11
N PRO A 38 -4.45 19.10 10.84
CA PRO A 38 -3.40 18.19 10.43
C PRO A 38 -2.09 18.63 11.07
N MET A 39 -1.32 17.67 11.57
CA MET A 39 0.04 17.89 12.04
C MET A 39 1.01 17.33 11.01
N ALA A 40 2.01 18.13 10.63
CA ALA A 40 2.98 17.70 9.64
C ALA A 40 3.97 16.69 10.24
N ALA A 41 4.72 15.98 9.40
CA ALA A 41 5.78 15.07 9.86
C ALA A 41 6.83 15.80 10.71
N GLY A 42 7.44 15.10 11.66
CA GLY A 42 8.41 15.68 12.58
C GLY A 42 7.81 16.72 13.52
N ASN A 43 6.72 16.35 14.17
CA ASN A 43 6.03 17.17 15.15
C ASN A 43 6.33 16.70 16.58
N LYS A 44 5.77 17.39 17.57
CA LYS A 44 5.97 17.08 19.01
C LYS A 44 5.58 15.66 19.43
N LEU A 45 4.80 14.94 18.61
CA LEU A 45 4.30 13.59 18.90
C LEU A 45 5.10 12.50 18.19
N GLY A 46 5.87 12.82 17.15
CA GLY A 46 6.68 11.83 16.45
C GLY A 46 7.16 12.26 15.06
N VAL A 47 7.74 11.32 14.34
CA VAL A 47 8.29 11.53 12.99
C VAL A 47 7.23 11.52 11.90
N ARG A 48 6.04 10.98 12.18
CA ARG A 48 4.94 10.83 11.21
C ARG A 48 3.96 12.01 11.28
N PRO A 49 3.27 12.33 10.16
CA PRO A 49 2.13 13.24 10.21
C PRO A 49 0.99 12.61 11.04
N GLY A 50 0.05 13.43 11.47
CA GLY A 50 -1.10 12.97 12.24
C GLY A 50 -2.29 13.89 12.09
N ILE A 51 -3.44 13.42 12.57
CA ILE A 51 -4.66 14.22 12.66
C ILE A 51 -4.98 14.39 14.13
N ALA A 52 -5.02 15.64 14.60
CA ALA A 52 -5.50 15.99 15.92
C ALA A 52 -6.94 16.51 15.84
N VAL A 53 -7.80 16.02 16.73
CA VAL A 53 -9.21 16.39 16.82
C VAL A 53 -9.52 16.77 18.26
N ALA A 54 -9.89 18.03 18.48
CA ALA A 54 -10.44 18.47 19.75
C ALA A 54 -11.94 18.17 19.79
N ILE A 55 -12.37 17.44 20.81
CA ILE A 55 -13.76 17.04 20.97
C ILE A 55 -14.31 17.47 22.33
N GLU A 56 -15.59 17.78 22.33
CA GLU A 56 -16.39 17.97 23.52
C GLU A 56 -17.43 16.87 23.59
N ILE A 57 -17.60 16.31 24.78
CA ILE A 57 -18.56 15.23 25.04
C ILE A 57 -19.56 15.77 26.04
N ALA A 58 -20.84 15.67 25.71
CA ALA A 58 -21.89 16.16 26.58
C ALA A 58 -21.90 15.35 27.90
N PRO A 59 -22.12 16.00 29.06
CA PRO A 59 -22.18 15.32 30.34
C PRO A 59 -23.32 14.27 30.40
N GLY A 60 -23.11 13.17 31.13
CA GLY A 60 -24.17 12.20 31.43
C GLY A 60 -24.43 11.14 30.36
N PHE A 61 -23.74 11.16 29.23
CA PHE A 61 -23.85 10.10 28.22
C PHE A 61 -23.13 8.83 28.67
N VAL A 62 -23.85 7.71 28.67
CA VAL A 62 -23.30 6.35 28.85
C VAL A 62 -23.38 5.66 27.49
N CYS A 63 -22.23 5.21 26.98
CA CYS A 63 -22.17 4.47 25.73
C CYS A 63 -21.94 2.99 26.04
N ASP A 64 -22.86 2.17 25.55
CA ASP A 64 -22.64 0.72 25.44
C ASP A 64 -21.35 0.50 24.61
N PRO A 65 -20.33 -0.19 25.16
CA PRO A 65 -19.08 -0.49 24.46
C PRO A 65 -19.29 -1.15 23.10
N GLU A 66 -20.40 -1.89 22.92
CA GLU A 66 -20.74 -2.60 21.68
C GLU A 66 -21.62 -1.77 20.73
N ALA A 67 -21.96 -0.52 21.07
CA ALA A 67 -22.76 0.34 20.19
C ALA A 67 -22.07 0.58 18.83
N VAL A 68 -20.80 1.00 18.85
CA VAL A 68 -20.04 1.28 17.62
C VAL A 68 -19.70 -0.01 16.86
N PRO A 69 -19.17 -1.08 17.49
CA PRO A 69 -18.98 -2.36 16.82
C PRO A 69 -20.23 -2.90 16.14
N ARG A 70 -21.41 -2.89 16.79
CA ARG A 70 -22.65 -3.36 16.19
C ARG A 70 -23.06 -2.56 14.96
N LEU A 71 -22.95 -1.23 15.01
CA LEU A 71 -23.23 -0.38 13.85
C LEU A 71 -22.28 -0.69 12.68
N LEU A 72 -20.98 -0.81 12.98
CA LEU A 72 -19.98 -1.16 11.98
C LEU A 72 -20.20 -2.57 11.42
N SER A 73 -20.61 -3.54 12.23
CA SER A 73 -20.94 -4.90 11.80
C SER A 73 -22.04 -4.90 10.75
N ALA A 74 -23.11 -4.13 10.99
CA ALA A 74 -24.22 -4.01 10.06
C ALA A 74 -23.84 -3.27 8.76
N LEU A 75 -22.91 -2.33 8.85
CA LEU A 75 -22.54 -1.44 7.74
C LEU A 75 -21.40 -2.01 6.86
N ALA A 76 -20.34 -2.48 7.51
CA ALA A 76 -19.09 -2.96 6.92
C ALA A 76 -18.29 -3.75 7.98
N PRO A 77 -18.49 -5.08 8.10
CA PRO A 77 -17.87 -5.89 9.15
C PRO A 77 -16.35 -5.77 9.28
N ASP A 78 -15.63 -5.41 8.19
CA ASP A 78 -14.16 -5.26 8.21
C ASP A 78 -13.75 -4.00 8.95
N LEU A 79 -14.60 -2.98 8.96
CA LEU A 79 -14.33 -1.78 9.74
C LEU A 79 -14.60 -2.02 11.23
N GLU A 80 -15.50 -2.94 11.59
CA GLU A 80 -15.64 -3.41 12.96
C GLU A 80 -14.35 -4.11 13.42
N ASP A 81 -13.75 -4.94 12.55
CA ASP A 81 -12.49 -5.60 12.86
C ASP A 81 -11.33 -4.60 13.02
N GLU A 82 -11.22 -3.61 12.12
CA GLU A 82 -10.23 -2.53 12.23
C GLU A 82 -10.46 -1.69 13.50
N PHE A 83 -11.72 -1.44 13.88
CA PHE A 83 -12.07 -0.78 15.13
C PHE A 83 -11.55 -1.57 16.34
N ARG A 84 -11.73 -2.90 16.35
CA ARG A 84 -11.26 -3.77 17.43
C ARG A 84 -9.74 -3.88 17.50
N LEU A 85 -9.04 -3.77 16.37
CA LEU A 85 -7.58 -3.73 16.32
C LEU A 85 -6.97 -2.39 16.79
N ALA A 86 -7.78 -1.33 16.90
CA ALA A 86 -7.27 0.01 17.19
C ALA A 86 -6.51 0.06 18.53
N ARG A 87 -5.22 0.40 18.47
CA ARG A 87 -4.39 0.61 19.66
C ARG A 87 -4.60 2.03 20.18
N ILE A 88 -5.31 2.16 21.29
CA ILE A 88 -5.66 3.47 21.86
C ILE A 88 -4.97 3.68 23.20
N GLU A 89 -4.02 4.61 23.24
CA GLU A 89 -3.32 5.05 24.45
C GLU A 89 -4.05 6.19 25.17
N GLY A 90 -3.77 6.38 26.46
CA GLY A 90 -4.31 7.49 27.26
C GLY A 90 -5.41 7.08 28.24
N PRO A 91 -6.17 8.05 28.80
CA PRO A 91 -7.15 7.79 29.86
C PRO A 91 -8.21 6.78 29.44
N ALA A 92 -8.67 5.97 30.40
CA ALA A 92 -9.73 4.98 30.23
C ALA A 92 -11.13 5.61 30.17
N ALA A 93 -11.34 6.59 29.28
CA ALA A 93 -12.63 7.22 29.06
C ALA A 93 -13.36 6.54 27.87
N PRO A 94 -14.53 5.89 28.08
CA PRO A 94 -15.15 5.06 27.04
C PRO A 94 -15.51 5.80 25.76
N LEU A 95 -16.15 6.97 25.87
CA LEU A 95 -16.64 7.74 24.71
C LEU A 95 -15.50 8.29 23.83
N PRO A 96 -14.49 9.01 24.36
CA PRO A 96 -13.34 9.42 23.55
C PRO A 96 -12.60 8.25 22.90
N ARG A 97 -12.49 7.12 23.60
CA ARG A 97 -11.82 5.92 23.08
C ARG A 97 -12.62 5.28 21.95
N ALA A 98 -13.93 5.12 22.10
CA ALA A 98 -14.78 4.61 21.03
C ALA A 98 -14.73 5.53 19.80
N PHE A 99 -14.74 6.86 19.99
CA PHE A 99 -14.55 7.78 18.87
C PHE A 99 -13.17 7.65 18.21
N ALA A 100 -12.10 7.49 19.01
CA ALA A 100 -10.76 7.24 18.50
C ALA A 100 -10.65 5.93 17.70
N GLY A 101 -11.26 4.85 18.19
CA GLY A 101 -11.33 3.56 17.48
C GLY A 101 -12.05 3.67 16.15
N LEU A 102 -13.12 4.46 16.08
CA LEU A 102 -13.85 4.72 14.84
C LEU A 102 -13.01 5.53 13.85
N LEU A 103 -12.30 6.56 14.31
CA LEU A 103 -11.35 7.29 13.46
C LEU A 103 -10.26 6.38 12.92
N VAL A 104 -9.69 5.51 13.76
CA VAL A 104 -8.70 4.50 13.33
C VAL A 104 -9.31 3.58 12.29
N ALA A 105 -10.50 3.01 12.52
CA ALA A 105 -11.14 2.11 11.56
C ALA A 105 -11.33 2.75 10.17
N LEU A 106 -11.69 4.02 10.11
CA LEU A 106 -11.88 4.75 8.85
C LEU A 106 -10.56 5.16 8.17
N LEU A 107 -9.47 5.31 8.93
CA LEU A 107 -8.16 5.78 8.44
C LEU A 107 -7.14 4.65 8.23
N ALA A 108 -7.36 3.49 8.84
CA ALA A 108 -6.40 2.40 8.89
C ALA A 108 -5.97 1.99 7.50
N GLU A 109 -6.93 1.85 6.57
CA GLU A 109 -6.68 1.37 5.20
C GLU A 109 -5.82 0.08 5.21
N GLY A 110 -6.05 -0.78 6.21
CA GLY A 110 -5.30 -2.03 6.42
C GLY A 110 -3.93 -1.87 7.12
N ARG A 111 -3.61 -0.71 7.69
CA ARG A 111 -2.41 -0.42 8.50
C ARG A 111 -2.71 -0.47 9.99
N ASP A 112 -1.70 -0.82 10.80
CA ASP A 112 -1.78 -0.81 12.26
C ASP A 112 -1.62 0.60 12.84
N LEU A 113 -2.64 1.44 12.66
CA LEU A 113 -2.65 2.78 13.22
C LEU A 113 -2.86 2.75 14.73
N ALA A 114 -2.17 3.68 15.41
CA ALA A 114 -2.36 3.95 16.82
C ALA A 114 -3.07 5.30 16.99
N ALA A 115 -3.88 5.40 18.04
CA ALA A 115 -4.48 6.64 18.47
C ALA A 115 -4.13 6.95 19.93
N ARG A 116 -4.05 8.23 20.26
CA ARG A 116 -3.93 8.71 21.64
C ARG A 116 -5.12 9.54 22.00
N VAL A 117 -5.65 9.29 23.18
CA VAL A 117 -6.68 10.12 23.82
C VAL A 117 -6.03 10.89 24.95
N GLY A 118 -6.33 12.18 25.08
CA GLY A 118 -5.86 12.95 26.22
C GLY A 118 -6.76 14.13 26.51
N ARG A 119 -6.32 14.96 27.47
CA ARG A 119 -7.02 16.18 27.85
C ARG A 119 -6.13 17.40 27.61
N LEU A 120 -6.73 18.46 27.05
CA LEU A 120 -6.09 19.75 26.81
C LEU A 120 -6.84 20.83 27.59
N HIS A 121 -6.12 21.75 28.22
CA HIS A 121 -6.74 22.97 28.75
C HIS A 121 -6.92 23.95 27.61
N MET A 122 -8.15 24.39 27.38
CA MET A 122 -8.49 25.47 26.44
C MET A 122 -9.11 26.62 27.25
N GLU A 123 -9.23 27.81 26.65
CA GLU A 123 -9.84 28.98 27.30
C GLU A 123 -11.23 28.69 27.88
N ALA A 124 -12.00 27.81 27.23
CA ALA A 124 -13.33 27.36 27.67
C ALA A 124 -13.31 26.15 28.64
N GLY A 125 -12.15 25.77 29.19
CA GLY A 125 -11.96 24.68 30.15
C GLY A 125 -11.31 23.42 29.57
N LEU A 126 -11.30 22.34 30.36
CA LEU A 126 -10.68 21.06 30.00
C LEU A 126 -11.47 20.38 28.87
N ARG A 127 -10.80 20.02 27.77
CA ARG A 127 -11.39 19.34 26.60
C ARG A 127 -10.63 18.07 26.26
N TRP A 128 -11.28 17.17 25.54
CA TRP A 128 -10.64 15.94 25.06
C TRP A 128 -9.96 16.21 23.73
N TYR A 129 -8.85 15.52 23.48
CA TYR A 129 -8.30 15.41 22.15
C TYR A 129 -8.11 13.96 21.77
N VAL A 130 -8.31 13.67 20.48
CA VAL A 130 -7.94 12.42 19.85
C VAL A 130 -6.87 12.74 18.81
N LEU A 131 -5.77 12.00 18.88
CA LEU A 131 -4.70 12.03 17.91
C LEU A 131 -4.66 10.68 17.21
N VAL A 132 -4.76 10.66 15.88
CA VAL A 132 -4.44 9.46 15.09
C VAL A 132 -3.09 9.65 14.44
N GLU A 133 -2.11 8.85 14.85
CA GLU A 133 -0.76 8.86 14.26
C GLU A 133 -0.82 8.25 12.86
N ASP A 134 -0.07 8.82 11.92
CA ASP A 134 0.05 8.31 10.55
C ASP A 134 -1.28 8.30 9.75
N GLY A 135 -2.25 9.10 10.22
CA GLY A 135 -3.48 9.44 9.52
C GLY A 135 -3.21 10.37 8.34
N ILE A 136 -2.48 9.91 7.33
CA ILE A 136 -2.32 10.65 6.07
C ILE A 136 -3.64 10.59 5.32
N SER A 137 -4.51 11.57 5.55
CA SER A 137 -5.69 11.78 4.72
C SER A 137 -5.80 13.23 4.33
N THR A 138 -5.73 13.49 3.02
CA THR A 138 -6.15 14.78 2.43
C THR A 138 -7.64 15.06 2.63
N ARG A 139 -8.38 14.09 3.18
CA ARG A 139 -9.82 14.14 3.47
C ARG A 139 -10.10 14.12 4.97
N ALA A 140 -9.17 14.61 5.80
CA ALA A 140 -9.28 14.60 7.26
C ALA A 140 -10.64 15.12 7.75
N GLY A 141 -11.09 16.27 7.25
CA GLY A 141 -12.40 16.84 7.60
C GLY A 141 -13.58 15.92 7.25
N SER A 142 -13.58 15.33 6.05
CA SER A 142 -14.64 14.39 5.62
C SER A 142 -14.67 13.12 6.47
N VAL A 143 -13.50 12.60 6.85
CA VAL A 143 -13.38 11.42 7.73
C VAL A 143 -13.89 11.75 9.13
N ILE A 144 -13.45 12.86 9.71
CA ILE A 144 -13.87 13.30 11.05
C ILE A 144 -15.39 13.53 11.07
N GLY A 145 -15.93 14.21 10.06
CA GLY A 145 -17.36 14.45 9.95
C GLY A 145 -18.17 13.16 9.79
N LEU A 146 -17.68 12.16 9.06
CA LEU A 146 -18.34 10.86 8.96
C LEU A 146 -18.25 10.10 10.29
N ALA A 147 -17.08 10.09 10.93
CA ALA A 147 -16.88 9.45 12.23
C ALA A 147 -17.83 10.03 13.28
N ALA A 148 -17.97 11.35 13.35
CA ALA A 148 -18.87 12.01 14.30
C ALA A 148 -20.33 11.63 14.05
N ALA A 149 -20.75 11.59 12.78
CA ALA A 149 -22.11 11.22 12.41
C ALA A 149 -22.43 9.74 12.71
N LEU A 150 -21.52 8.82 12.39
CA LEU A 150 -21.66 7.39 12.72
C LEU A 150 -21.65 7.15 14.24
N PHE A 151 -20.80 7.87 14.97
CA PHE A 151 -20.73 7.80 16.42
C PHE A 151 -22.04 8.24 17.07
N GLY A 152 -22.63 9.35 16.61
CA GLY A 152 -23.94 9.82 17.07
C GLY A 152 -25.04 8.78 16.83
N GLN A 153 -25.06 8.15 15.64
CA GLN A 153 -26.04 7.09 15.34
C GLN A 153 -25.85 5.85 16.20
N ALA A 154 -24.61 5.41 16.41
CA ALA A 154 -24.30 4.26 17.25
C ALA A 154 -24.80 4.47 18.69
N ILE A 155 -24.54 5.65 19.27
CA ILE A 155 -24.99 5.98 20.63
C ILE A 155 -26.52 6.07 20.72
N ALA A 156 -27.18 6.59 19.69
CA ALA A 156 -28.64 6.66 19.64
C ALA A 156 -29.30 5.29 19.41
N GLY A 157 -28.54 4.21 19.19
CA GLY A 157 -29.07 2.89 18.85
C GLY A 157 -29.68 2.82 17.44
N GLY A 158 -29.33 3.76 16.57
CA GLY A 158 -29.82 3.86 15.20
C GLY A 158 -29.04 3.01 14.20
N THR A 159 -29.51 2.99 12.95
CA THR A 159 -28.80 2.40 11.81
C THR A 159 -28.15 3.48 10.94
N ALA A 160 -27.16 3.09 10.14
CA ALA A 160 -26.50 4.04 9.24
C ALA A 160 -27.46 4.53 8.16
N SER A 161 -27.54 5.85 7.97
CA SER A 161 -28.38 6.45 6.94
C SER A 161 -27.83 6.17 5.53
N PRO A 162 -28.67 6.20 4.48
CA PRO A 162 -28.20 6.05 3.09
C PRO A 162 -27.09 7.04 2.71
N ASP A 163 -27.10 8.24 3.29
CA ASP A 163 -26.04 9.22 3.10
C ASP A 163 -24.71 8.80 3.74
N GLN A 164 -24.76 8.31 4.98
CA GLN A 164 -23.58 7.77 5.66
C GLN A 164 -22.99 6.57 4.91
N VAL A 165 -23.83 5.69 4.37
CA VAL A 165 -23.40 4.57 3.52
C VAL A 165 -22.67 5.07 2.27
N ARG A 166 -23.23 6.06 1.55
CA ARG A 166 -22.58 6.65 0.38
C ARG A 166 -21.26 7.34 0.72
N ARG A 167 -21.23 8.12 1.81
CA ARG A 167 -20.01 8.79 2.29
C ARG A 167 -18.94 7.80 2.71
N LEU A 168 -19.31 6.70 3.36
CA LEU A 168 -18.40 5.62 3.69
C LEU A 168 -17.81 5.00 2.43
N ALA A 169 -18.66 4.66 1.45
CA ALA A 169 -18.21 4.10 0.17
C ALA A 169 -17.27 5.08 -0.58
N ALA A 170 -17.54 6.38 -0.54
CA ALA A 170 -16.67 7.39 -1.16
C ALA A 170 -15.32 7.55 -0.44
N LEU A 171 -15.30 7.39 0.89
CA LEU A 171 -14.08 7.53 1.69
C LEU A 171 -13.23 6.25 1.66
N CYS A 172 -13.83 5.13 2.02
CA CYS A 172 -13.13 3.86 2.27
C CYS A 172 -13.23 2.89 1.07
N GLY A 173 -14.09 3.14 0.08
CA GLY A 173 -14.30 2.23 -1.05
C GLY A 173 -15.21 1.04 -0.72
N SER A 174 -15.40 0.15 -1.69
CA SER A 174 -16.12 -1.12 -1.53
C SER A 174 -15.37 -2.10 -0.63
N ALA A 175 -16.01 -3.21 -0.24
CA ALA A 175 -15.33 -4.29 0.48
C ALA A 175 -14.13 -4.85 -0.30
N THR A 176 -14.20 -4.87 -1.63
CA THR A 176 -13.07 -5.29 -2.47
C THR A 176 -11.93 -4.27 -2.42
N ASP A 177 -12.25 -2.98 -2.45
CA ASP A 177 -11.23 -1.92 -2.38
C ASP A 177 -10.50 -1.95 -1.03
N ARG A 178 -11.25 -2.12 0.07
CA ARG A 178 -10.69 -2.22 1.43
C ARG A 178 -9.81 -3.44 1.62
N LEU A 179 -10.19 -4.59 1.04
CA LEU A 179 -9.32 -5.76 1.00
C LEU A 179 -7.99 -5.49 0.26
N LEU A 180 -8.04 -4.73 -0.84
CA LEU A 180 -6.86 -4.34 -1.61
C LEU A 180 -6.02 -3.26 -0.90
N HIS A 181 -6.60 -2.43 -0.03
CA HIS A 181 -5.84 -1.48 0.78
C HIS A 181 -4.85 -2.19 1.72
N GLY A 182 -5.25 -3.32 2.33
CA GLY A 182 -4.35 -4.14 3.14
C GLY A 182 -3.09 -4.62 2.42
N GLU A 183 -3.17 -4.86 1.10
CA GLU A 183 -1.97 -5.16 0.29
C GLU A 183 -0.98 -4.00 0.28
N ARG A 184 -1.49 -2.79 0.06
CA ARG A 184 -0.68 -1.58 -0.02
C ARG A 184 -0.08 -1.25 1.35
N ALA A 185 -0.82 -1.50 2.42
CA ALA A 185 -0.34 -1.36 3.78
C ALA A 185 0.89 -2.23 4.06
N MET A 186 0.87 -3.51 3.66
CA MET A 186 2.03 -4.40 3.86
C MET A 186 3.28 -3.90 3.11
N LEU A 187 3.10 -3.42 1.88
CA LEU A 187 4.18 -2.82 1.11
C LEU A 187 4.69 -1.52 1.77
N ALA A 188 3.78 -0.67 2.27
CA ALA A 188 4.16 0.55 2.99
C ALA A 188 5.02 0.23 4.22
N VAL A 189 4.64 -0.77 5.03
CA VAL A 189 5.46 -1.23 6.18
C VAL A 189 6.85 -1.68 5.72
N ALA A 190 6.93 -2.47 4.64
CA ALA A 190 8.21 -2.95 4.11
C ALA A 190 9.10 -1.80 3.59
N ILE A 191 8.48 -0.77 2.99
CA ILE A 191 9.18 0.44 2.53
C ILE A 191 9.66 1.25 3.73
N GLU A 192 8.79 1.54 4.70
CA GLU A 192 9.11 2.30 5.91
C GLU A 192 10.27 1.68 6.69
N ALA A 193 10.33 0.35 6.78
CA ALA A 193 11.42 -0.36 7.45
C ALA A 193 12.80 -0.17 6.77
N ARG A 194 12.83 0.18 5.48
CA ARG A 194 14.06 0.31 4.68
C ARG A 194 14.35 1.75 4.24
N CYS A 195 13.36 2.63 4.31
CA CYS A 195 13.39 3.98 3.75
C CYS A 195 12.91 5.02 4.78
N PRO A 196 13.80 5.51 5.65
CA PRO A 196 13.49 6.62 6.54
C PRO A 196 13.00 7.83 5.72
N GLY A 197 11.84 8.39 6.08
CA GLY A 197 11.27 9.54 5.39
C GLY A 197 10.36 9.20 4.19
N TRP A 198 9.99 7.93 3.99
CA TRP A 198 8.91 7.57 3.07
C TRP A 198 7.64 8.38 3.32
N ARG A 199 6.94 8.77 2.24
CA ARG A 199 5.66 9.47 2.32
C ARG A 199 4.66 8.81 1.40
N GLY A 200 3.46 8.54 1.93
CA GLY A 200 2.29 8.31 1.09
C GLY A 200 2.08 9.52 0.17
N GLY A 201 1.85 9.27 -1.13
CA GLY A 201 1.57 10.35 -2.08
C GLY A 201 0.37 11.19 -1.64
N ARG A 202 0.48 12.51 -1.75
CA ARG A 202 -0.56 13.48 -1.31
C ARG A 202 -1.81 13.47 -2.20
N HIS A 203 -1.78 12.82 -3.36
CA HIS A 203 -2.91 12.77 -4.29
C HIS A 203 -3.45 11.35 -4.31
N GLY A 204 -4.74 11.19 -3.98
CA GLY A 204 -5.47 9.93 -3.79
C GLY A 204 -5.59 9.06 -5.05
N GLY A 205 -4.46 8.74 -5.66
CA GLY A 205 -4.30 8.06 -6.93
C GLY A 205 -2.88 7.51 -7.03
N THR A 206 -2.62 6.48 -6.22
CA THR A 206 -1.69 5.37 -6.49
C THR A 206 -0.20 5.63 -6.77
N ILE A 207 0.32 6.86 -6.88
CA ILE A 207 1.78 7.10 -6.92
C ILE A 207 2.32 7.23 -5.49
N GLY A 208 3.00 6.19 -5.01
CA GLY A 208 3.84 6.28 -3.82
C GLY A 208 5.19 6.89 -4.20
N ALA A 209 5.70 7.82 -3.40
CA ALA A 209 7.07 8.31 -3.52
C ALA A 209 7.88 7.78 -2.33
N MET A 210 9.09 7.31 -2.60
CA MET A 210 10.03 6.87 -1.58
C MET A 210 11.36 7.59 -1.78
N GLY A 211 12.07 7.83 -0.70
CA GLY A 211 13.28 8.64 -0.76
C GLY A 211 12.99 10.13 -0.95
N GLU A 212 14.04 10.87 -1.25
CA GLU A 212 14.06 12.33 -1.10
C GLU A 212 14.74 13.02 -2.26
N GLY A 213 14.20 14.18 -2.60
CA GLY A 213 14.64 15.06 -3.66
C GLY A 213 14.98 14.29 -4.93
N ARG A 214 16.19 14.51 -5.42
CA ARG A 214 16.74 13.87 -6.61
C ARG A 214 16.96 12.36 -6.48
N GLU A 215 17.09 11.84 -5.27
CA GLU A 215 17.19 10.40 -5.00
C GLU A 215 15.81 9.72 -4.93
N GLY A 216 14.73 10.51 -4.98
CA GLY A 216 13.36 10.02 -4.92
C GLY A 216 13.02 9.01 -6.02
N VAL A 217 12.38 7.92 -5.62
CA VAL A 217 11.82 6.89 -6.50
C VAL A 217 10.29 6.96 -6.40
N ARG A 218 9.63 6.88 -7.55
CA ARG A 218 8.18 6.82 -7.66
C ARG A 218 7.76 5.42 -8.05
N LEU A 219 6.64 4.98 -7.49
CA LEU A 219 6.04 3.69 -7.79
C LEU A 219 4.53 3.83 -7.89
N ARG A 220 3.91 2.98 -8.69
CA ARG A 220 2.44 2.86 -8.76
C ARG A 220 2.03 1.42 -8.58
N HIS A 221 1.42 1.08 -7.45
CA HIS A 221 1.27 -0.30 -6.99
C HIS A 221 2.65 -0.99 -6.93
N THR A 222 2.87 -2.04 -7.73
CA THR A 222 4.17 -2.71 -7.91
C THR A 222 4.91 -2.27 -9.17
N SER A 223 4.36 -1.30 -9.92
CA SER A 223 5.05 -0.71 -11.08
C SER A 223 6.14 0.24 -10.60
N THR A 224 7.32 0.14 -11.19
CA THR A 224 8.48 0.97 -10.84
C THR A 224 8.75 2.02 -11.93
N MET A 225 9.60 3.00 -11.62
CA MET A 225 10.13 3.94 -12.62
C MET A 225 11.00 3.29 -13.71
N ARG A 226 11.37 2.01 -13.57
CA ARG A 226 12.16 1.27 -14.56
C ARG A 226 11.28 0.54 -15.58
N MET A 227 10.00 0.37 -15.30
CA MET A 227 9.05 -0.19 -16.25
C MET A 227 8.84 0.79 -17.41
N THR A 228 9.08 0.34 -18.64
CA THR A 228 8.79 1.13 -19.83
C THR A 228 7.30 1.07 -20.17
N SER A 229 6.73 2.16 -20.70
CA SER A 229 5.34 2.17 -21.19
C SER A 229 5.12 1.14 -22.31
N LEU A 230 6.13 0.90 -23.13
CA LEU A 230 6.11 -0.12 -24.19
C LEU A 230 6.00 -1.54 -23.61
N GLY A 231 6.78 -1.86 -22.57
CA GLY A 231 6.67 -3.15 -21.88
C GLY A 231 5.34 -3.33 -21.16
N ALA A 232 4.78 -2.25 -20.62
CA ALA A 232 3.45 -2.27 -20.02
C ALA A 232 2.35 -2.56 -21.05
N ASP A 233 2.32 -1.85 -22.18
CA ASP A 233 1.39 -2.10 -23.30
C ASP A 233 1.56 -3.53 -23.83
N MET A 234 2.80 -4.02 -23.86
CA MET A 234 3.09 -5.37 -24.31
C MET A 234 2.40 -6.44 -23.46
N ALA A 235 2.55 -6.32 -22.14
CA ALA A 235 2.03 -7.28 -21.18
C ALA A 235 0.49 -7.29 -21.13
N GLU A 236 -0.18 -6.18 -21.46
CA GLU A 236 -1.66 -6.11 -21.45
C GLU A 236 -2.32 -6.95 -22.54
N ARG A 237 -1.63 -7.17 -23.66
CA ARG A 237 -2.17 -7.90 -24.81
C ARG A 237 -1.64 -9.32 -24.85
N LYS A 238 -2.44 -10.26 -24.33
CA LYS A 238 -2.09 -11.68 -24.23
C LYS A 238 -1.70 -12.29 -25.57
N ASP A 239 -2.41 -11.94 -26.65
CA ASP A 239 -2.10 -12.40 -28.02
C ASP A 239 -0.71 -11.95 -28.49
N ARG A 240 -0.39 -10.67 -28.29
CA ARG A 240 0.91 -10.10 -28.68
C ARG A 240 2.05 -10.60 -27.81
N THR A 241 1.81 -10.78 -26.51
CA THR A 241 2.75 -11.40 -25.58
C THR A 241 3.10 -12.79 -26.07
N GLN A 242 2.11 -13.63 -26.34
CA GLN A 242 2.33 -15.01 -26.77
C GLN A 242 3.11 -15.11 -28.09
N ILE A 243 2.78 -14.28 -29.09
CA ILE A 243 3.52 -14.23 -30.36
C ILE A 243 5.00 -13.87 -30.14
N ARG A 244 5.31 -12.93 -29.25
CA ARG A 244 6.70 -12.54 -28.96
C ARG A 244 7.46 -13.64 -28.23
N LEU A 245 6.85 -14.23 -27.22
CA LEU A 245 7.45 -15.34 -26.48
C LEU A 245 7.72 -16.54 -27.41
N ALA A 246 6.76 -16.88 -28.28
CA ALA A 246 6.94 -17.93 -29.30
C ALA A 246 8.13 -17.63 -30.23
N ARG A 247 8.24 -16.40 -30.74
CA ARG A 247 9.34 -15.97 -31.61
C ARG A 247 10.71 -16.00 -30.91
N ALA A 248 10.72 -15.81 -29.59
CA ALA A 248 11.93 -15.94 -28.78
C ALA A 248 12.28 -17.41 -28.43
N GLY A 249 11.48 -18.39 -28.88
CA GLY A 249 11.68 -19.80 -28.60
C GLY A 249 11.27 -20.23 -27.19
N LEU A 250 10.46 -19.43 -26.50
CA LEU A 250 9.95 -19.75 -25.16
C LEU A 250 8.72 -20.66 -25.24
N PRO A 251 8.49 -21.54 -24.24
CA PRO A 251 7.38 -22.47 -24.26
C PRO A 251 6.07 -21.73 -24.04
N VAL A 252 5.15 -21.85 -25.00
CA VAL A 252 3.85 -21.20 -25.01
C VAL A 252 2.81 -22.10 -25.65
N PRO A 253 1.51 -21.95 -25.33
CA PRO A 253 0.48 -22.70 -26.03
C PRO A 253 0.40 -22.26 -27.50
N ARG A 254 0.11 -23.20 -28.40
CA ARG A 254 -0.21 -22.87 -29.79
C ARG A 254 -1.53 -22.13 -29.79
N GLN A 255 -1.57 -20.92 -30.37
CA GLN A 255 -2.70 -20.02 -30.28
C GLN A 255 -3.09 -19.48 -31.65
N VAL A 256 -4.40 -19.43 -31.92
CA VAL A 256 -5.00 -18.88 -33.15
C VAL A 256 -6.11 -17.91 -32.76
N ARG A 257 -6.10 -16.69 -33.33
CA ARG A 257 -7.21 -15.73 -33.22
C ARG A 257 -8.32 -16.14 -34.17
N VAL A 258 -9.55 -16.11 -33.70
CA VAL A 258 -10.72 -16.60 -34.45
C VAL A 258 -11.82 -15.55 -34.49
N ALA A 259 -12.47 -15.43 -35.64
CA ALA A 259 -13.50 -14.41 -35.89
C ALA A 259 -14.92 -14.88 -35.51
N ASP A 260 -15.17 -16.19 -35.64
CA ASP A 260 -16.46 -16.83 -35.42
C ASP A 260 -16.28 -18.27 -34.89
N ALA A 261 -17.40 -18.94 -34.58
CA ALA A 261 -17.40 -20.28 -34.04
C ALA A 261 -16.88 -21.34 -35.04
N ALA A 262 -17.11 -21.15 -36.34
CA ALA A 262 -16.62 -22.08 -37.35
C ALA A 262 -15.08 -22.05 -37.43
N ALA A 263 -14.50 -20.84 -37.42
CA ALA A 263 -13.07 -20.63 -37.32
C ALA A 263 -12.50 -21.17 -35.99
N ALA A 264 -13.25 -21.05 -34.88
CA ALA A 264 -12.87 -21.63 -33.60
C ALA A 264 -12.75 -23.16 -33.65
N CYS A 265 -13.74 -23.84 -34.25
CA CYS A 265 -13.70 -25.28 -34.45
C CYS A 265 -12.55 -25.69 -35.38
N ALA A 266 -12.37 -25.00 -36.51
CA ALA A 266 -11.27 -25.28 -37.43
C ALA A 266 -9.89 -25.14 -36.76
N ALA A 267 -9.69 -24.06 -36.00
CA ALA A 267 -8.47 -23.86 -35.21
C ALA A 267 -8.29 -24.95 -34.15
N ALA A 268 -9.36 -25.39 -33.49
CA ALA A 268 -9.30 -26.46 -32.50
C ALA A 268 -8.87 -27.80 -33.11
N LEU A 269 -9.33 -28.12 -34.32
CA LEU A 269 -8.89 -29.31 -35.06
C LEU A 269 -7.41 -29.20 -35.49
N GLU A 270 -6.98 -28.05 -35.98
CA GLU A 270 -5.59 -27.81 -36.40
C GLU A 270 -4.61 -27.87 -35.21
N ILE A 271 -4.98 -27.25 -34.09
CA ILE A 271 -4.22 -27.33 -32.86
C ILE A 271 -4.27 -28.75 -32.31
N GLY A 272 -5.42 -29.40 -32.30
CA GLY A 272 -5.63 -30.69 -31.66
C GLY A 272 -6.11 -30.55 -30.22
N TYR A 273 -7.01 -31.46 -29.84
CA TYR A 273 -7.69 -31.45 -28.54
C TYR A 273 -6.82 -32.02 -27.40
N PRO A 274 -7.07 -31.61 -26.13
CA PRO A 274 -8.04 -30.60 -25.72
C PRO A 274 -7.56 -29.16 -25.95
N VAL A 275 -8.50 -28.23 -26.14
CA VAL A 275 -8.24 -26.81 -26.34
C VAL A 275 -8.91 -25.92 -25.29
N VAL A 276 -8.44 -24.68 -25.24
CA VAL A 276 -8.97 -23.60 -24.43
C VAL A 276 -9.51 -22.50 -25.35
N VAL A 277 -10.68 -21.97 -25.05
CA VAL A 277 -11.27 -20.80 -25.72
C VAL A 277 -11.34 -19.65 -24.72
N LYS A 278 -10.78 -18.49 -25.07
CA LYS A 278 -10.78 -17.32 -24.19
C LYS A 278 -10.79 -15.98 -24.93
N PRO A 279 -11.33 -14.91 -24.30
CA PRO A 279 -11.08 -13.54 -24.70
C PRO A 279 -9.60 -13.16 -24.62
N VAL A 280 -9.13 -12.30 -25.52
CA VAL A 280 -7.76 -11.77 -25.51
C VAL A 280 -7.52 -10.75 -24.40
N ASP A 281 -8.55 -9.96 -24.08
CA ASP A 281 -8.51 -8.76 -23.25
C ASP A 281 -9.36 -8.86 -21.97
N ALA A 282 -9.83 -10.06 -21.62
CA ALA A 282 -10.51 -10.29 -20.35
C ALA A 282 -9.54 -10.69 -19.22
N SER A 283 -9.82 -10.16 -18.02
CA SER A 283 -9.10 -10.47 -16.78
C SER A 283 -9.88 -11.44 -15.88
N ASN A 284 -9.23 -12.01 -14.87
CA ASN A 284 -9.83 -12.89 -13.85
C ASN A 284 -10.49 -14.17 -14.41
N ALA A 285 -9.99 -14.67 -15.52
CA ALA A 285 -10.54 -15.83 -16.22
C ALA A 285 -12.04 -15.74 -16.54
N ARG A 286 -12.54 -14.54 -16.83
CA ARG A 286 -13.90 -14.33 -17.36
C ARG A 286 -13.98 -14.77 -18.82
N GLY A 287 -15.01 -15.53 -19.16
CA GLY A 287 -15.20 -16.07 -20.51
C GLY A 287 -14.19 -17.14 -20.93
N VAL A 288 -13.44 -17.71 -19.98
CA VAL A 288 -12.43 -18.75 -20.27
C VAL A 288 -13.05 -20.12 -20.09
N SER A 289 -13.02 -20.93 -21.14
CA SER A 289 -13.45 -22.33 -21.11
C SER A 289 -12.27 -23.24 -21.42
N THR A 290 -12.08 -24.26 -20.59
CA THR A 290 -10.95 -25.22 -20.67
C THR A 290 -11.48 -26.64 -20.83
N GLY A 291 -10.61 -27.59 -21.20
CA GLY A 291 -10.94 -29.01 -21.33
C GLY A 291 -11.79 -29.34 -22.55
N LEU A 292 -11.90 -28.42 -23.51
CA LEU A 292 -12.80 -28.57 -24.65
C LEU A 292 -12.24 -29.63 -25.59
N SER A 293 -13.00 -30.71 -25.78
CA SER A 293 -12.56 -31.88 -26.56
C SER A 293 -13.47 -32.21 -27.75
N THR A 294 -14.52 -31.40 -27.99
CA THR A 294 -15.43 -31.58 -29.12
C THR A 294 -15.77 -30.24 -29.80
N PRO A 295 -16.14 -30.23 -31.08
CA PRO A 295 -16.57 -29.02 -31.80
C PRO A 295 -17.77 -28.31 -31.16
N GLU A 296 -18.72 -29.07 -30.59
CA GLU A 296 -19.91 -28.52 -29.94
C GLU A 296 -19.53 -27.76 -28.68
N ALA A 297 -18.62 -28.32 -27.88
CA ALA A 297 -18.08 -27.67 -26.69
C ALA A 297 -17.32 -26.39 -27.06
N VAL A 298 -16.53 -26.41 -28.14
CA VAL A 298 -15.81 -25.23 -28.66
C VAL A 298 -16.79 -24.14 -29.13
N THR A 299 -17.87 -24.51 -29.81
CA THR A 299 -18.90 -23.58 -30.28
C THR A 299 -19.61 -22.89 -29.11
N ALA A 300 -20.01 -23.67 -28.09
CA ALA A 300 -20.63 -23.12 -26.89
C ALA A 300 -19.67 -22.19 -26.14
N ALA A 301 -18.41 -22.61 -25.97
CA ALA A 301 -17.36 -21.81 -25.34
C ALA A 301 -17.07 -20.51 -26.10
N PHE A 302 -17.09 -20.53 -27.44
CA PHE A 302 -16.94 -19.33 -28.24
C PHE A 302 -18.08 -18.34 -27.97
N GLY A 303 -19.34 -18.81 -27.90
CA GLY A 303 -20.49 -17.98 -27.57
C GLY A 303 -20.35 -17.30 -26.20
N LEU A 304 -19.92 -18.06 -25.18
CA LEU A 304 -19.64 -17.51 -23.85
C LEU A 304 -18.53 -16.47 -23.89
N ALA A 305 -17.40 -16.77 -24.53
CA ALA A 305 -16.27 -15.87 -24.64
C ALA A 305 -16.65 -14.58 -25.41
N ARG A 306 -17.47 -14.70 -26.45
CA ARG A 306 -17.96 -13.57 -27.26
C ARG A 306 -18.83 -12.60 -26.47
N GLY A 307 -19.54 -13.08 -25.46
CA GLY A 307 -20.28 -12.23 -24.51
C GLY A 307 -19.38 -11.28 -23.70
N HIS A 308 -18.07 -11.58 -23.62
CA HIS A 308 -17.10 -10.78 -22.88
C HIS A 308 -16.17 -9.94 -23.77
N SER A 309 -15.91 -10.37 -25.01
CA SER A 309 -14.98 -9.67 -25.91
C SER A 309 -15.25 -9.93 -27.38
N SER A 310 -14.90 -8.95 -28.22
CA SER A 310 -14.87 -9.09 -29.66
C SER A 310 -13.60 -9.76 -30.21
N SER A 311 -12.62 -10.07 -29.36
CA SER A 311 -11.37 -10.71 -29.77
C SER A 311 -11.17 -12.02 -29.02
N ILE A 312 -11.36 -13.14 -29.71
CA ILE A 312 -11.32 -14.49 -29.14
C ILE A 312 -10.12 -15.26 -29.69
N VAL A 313 -9.51 -16.10 -28.85
CA VAL A 313 -8.45 -17.03 -29.23
C VAL A 313 -8.82 -18.45 -28.85
N VAL A 314 -8.40 -19.39 -29.70
CA VAL A 314 -8.31 -20.82 -29.39
C VAL A 314 -6.85 -21.15 -29.13
N GLU A 315 -6.55 -21.87 -28.06
CA GLU A 315 -5.19 -22.30 -27.76
C GLU A 315 -5.12 -23.76 -27.28
N SER A 316 -3.97 -24.39 -27.48
CA SER A 316 -3.70 -25.74 -26.95
C SER A 316 -3.76 -25.72 -25.42
N GLN A 317 -4.44 -26.68 -24.82
CA GLN A 317 -4.40 -26.84 -23.38
C GLN A 317 -3.04 -27.37 -22.93
N LEU A 318 -2.41 -26.65 -21.99
CA LEU A 318 -1.17 -27.08 -21.37
C LEU A 318 -1.44 -28.13 -20.26
N PRO A 319 -0.59 -29.14 -20.10
CA PRO A 319 -0.75 -30.15 -19.05
C PRO A 319 -0.24 -29.66 -17.69
N GLY A 320 -0.91 -30.07 -16.62
CA GLY A 320 -0.43 -29.90 -15.25
C GLY A 320 -1.09 -28.78 -14.46
N GLU A 321 -0.35 -28.25 -13.49
CA GLU A 321 -0.80 -27.29 -12.50
C GLU A 321 -0.38 -25.86 -12.85
N ALA A 322 -1.15 -24.87 -12.38
CA ALA A 322 -0.87 -23.46 -12.63
C ALA A 322 0.08 -22.88 -11.56
N PHE A 323 1.30 -22.54 -11.97
CA PHE A 323 2.28 -21.84 -11.14
C PHE A 323 2.36 -20.37 -11.50
N ARG A 324 2.57 -19.53 -10.51
CA ARG A 324 2.89 -18.11 -10.68
C ARG A 324 4.29 -17.83 -10.15
N LEU A 325 5.14 -17.34 -11.05
CA LEU A 325 6.55 -17.06 -10.82
C LEU A 325 6.76 -15.54 -10.77
N LEU A 326 7.13 -15.00 -9.60
CA LEU A 326 7.43 -13.58 -9.46
C LEU A 326 8.86 -13.30 -9.91
N VAL A 327 9.01 -12.49 -10.95
CA VAL A 327 10.29 -12.00 -11.45
C VAL A 327 10.45 -10.53 -11.06
N ILE A 328 11.56 -10.19 -10.43
CA ILE A 328 11.95 -8.81 -10.06
C ILE A 328 13.38 -8.59 -10.55
N GLY A 329 13.58 -7.57 -11.39
CA GLY A 329 14.90 -7.21 -11.90
C GLY A 329 15.60 -8.35 -12.66
N GLY A 330 14.84 -9.15 -13.41
CA GLY A 330 15.35 -10.32 -14.14
C GLY A 330 15.66 -11.54 -13.27
N LYS A 331 15.37 -11.51 -11.97
CA LYS A 331 15.59 -12.63 -11.04
C LYS A 331 14.24 -13.21 -10.59
N LEU A 332 14.13 -14.54 -10.62
CA LEU A 332 13.00 -15.25 -10.00
C LEU A 332 13.09 -15.15 -8.48
N VAL A 333 12.13 -14.44 -7.87
CA VAL A 333 12.10 -14.12 -6.44
C VAL A 333 11.20 -15.06 -5.64
N ALA A 334 10.05 -15.44 -6.18
CA ALA A 334 9.11 -16.33 -5.53
C ALA A 334 8.36 -17.18 -6.55
N THR A 335 7.88 -18.34 -6.11
CA THR A 335 7.03 -19.21 -6.92
C THR A 335 5.94 -19.77 -6.05
N VAL A 336 4.71 -19.66 -6.54
CA VAL A 336 3.52 -20.19 -5.85
C VAL A 336 2.72 -21.05 -6.80
N LEU A 337 2.18 -22.13 -6.28
CA LEU A 337 1.11 -22.88 -6.93
C LEU A 337 -0.19 -22.10 -6.75
N SER A 338 -0.84 -21.75 -7.85
CA SER A 338 -2.17 -21.15 -7.88
C SER A 338 -3.22 -22.26 -7.81
N ALA A 339 -3.40 -22.84 -6.63
CA ALA A 339 -4.30 -23.97 -6.46
C ALA A 339 -5.76 -23.51 -6.43
N PRO A 340 -6.68 -24.22 -7.13
CA PRO A 340 -8.11 -24.03 -6.91
C PRO A 340 -8.47 -24.35 -5.46
N ALA A 341 -9.62 -23.84 -5.00
CA ALA A 341 -10.17 -24.29 -3.72
C ALA A 341 -10.35 -25.81 -3.77
N ARG A 342 -9.71 -26.52 -2.85
CA ARG A 342 -9.78 -27.97 -2.70
C ARG A 342 -10.30 -28.30 -1.32
N LEU A 343 -11.21 -29.26 -1.26
CA LEU A 343 -11.72 -29.85 -0.03
C LEU A 343 -11.30 -31.31 0.01
N VAL A 344 -10.96 -31.80 1.21
CA VAL A 344 -10.69 -33.22 1.43
C VAL A 344 -11.91 -33.81 2.10
N GLY A 345 -12.52 -34.80 1.43
CA GLY A 345 -13.64 -35.54 1.98
C GLY A 345 -13.25 -36.28 3.24
N ASP A 346 -14.17 -36.35 4.20
CA ASP A 346 -14.03 -37.16 5.40
C ASP A 346 -15.07 -38.29 5.45
N GLY A 347 -15.85 -38.47 4.37
CA GLY A 347 -16.90 -39.47 4.27
C GLY A 347 -18.17 -39.15 5.08
N VAL A 348 -18.23 -37.99 5.75
CA VAL A 348 -19.34 -37.64 6.65
C VAL A 348 -19.95 -36.29 6.31
N ARG A 349 -19.13 -35.26 6.14
CA ARG A 349 -19.58 -33.90 5.88
C ARG A 349 -19.86 -33.65 4.41
N THR A 350 -20.91 -32.88 4.15
CA THR A 350 -21.22 -32.35 2.82
C THR A 350 -20.14 -31.34 2.37
N LEU A 351 -20.02 -31.11 1.06
CA LEU A 351 -19.18 -30.05 0.52
C LEU A 351 -19.53 -28.68 1.13
N GLY A 352 -20.82 -28.41 1.39
CA GLY A 352 -21.31 -27.23 2.11
C GLY A 352 -20.65 -27.05 3.49
N GLU A 353 -20.67 -28.09 4.31
CA GLU A 353 -20.08 -28.07 5.65
C GLU A 353 -18.54 -28.00 5.61
N LEU A 354 -17.92 -28.66 4.64
CA LEU A 354 -16.47 -28.58 4.41
C LEU A 354 -16.04 -27.18 3.97
N VAL A 355 -16.84 -26.47 3.15
CA VAL A 355 -16.61 -25.06 2.82
C VAL A 355 -16.68 -24.18 4.06
N GLU A 356 -17.69 -24.35 4.91
CA GLU A 356 -17.81 -23.59 6.14
C GLU A 356 -16.66 -23.87 7.12
N ALA A 357 -16.15 -25.10 7.17
CA ALA A 357 -14.95 -25.43 7.93
C ALA A 357 -13.70 -24.78 7.33
N ALA A 358 -13.52 -24.82 6.01
CA ALA A 358 -12.40 -24.20 5.32
C ALA A 358 -12.40 -22.66 5.48
N ASN A 359 -13.58 -22.04 5.53
CA ASN A 359 -13.73 -20.60 5.79
C ASN A 359 -13.44 -20.18 7.23
N ARG A 360 -13.37 -21.13 8.17
CA ARG A 360 -13.03 -20.88 9.58
C ARG A 360 -11.54 -20.84 9.88
N ILE A 361 -10.67 -21.10 8.91
CA ILE A 361 -9.22 -21.01 9.13
C ILE A 361 -8.79 -19.53 9.30
N PRO A 362 -7.77 -19.24 10.14
CA PRO A 362 -7.31 -17.87 10.36
C PRO A 362 -6.96 -17.11 9.07
N ALA A 363 -6.42 -17.80 8.06
CA ALA A 363 -6.03 -17.18 6.79
C ALA A 363 -7.21 -16.61 5.97
N ARG A 364 -8.45 -17.06 6.23
CA ARG A 364 -9.69 -16.59 5.59
C ARG A 364 -10.59 -15.80 6.54
N GLN A 365 -10.19 -15.68 7.80
CA GLN A 365 -10.90 -14.92 8.83
C GLN A 365 -10.36 -13.49 8.92
N ARG A 366 -11.20 -12.59 9.42
CA ARG A 366 -10.88 -11.18 9.60
C ARG A 366 -10.11 -10.95 10.92
N PRO A 367 -9.37 -9.83 11.08
CA PRO A 367 -9.10 -8.70 10.16
C PRO A 367 -8.00 -9.01 9.13
N ARG A 368 -8.10 -8.42 7.92
CA ARG A 368 -7.10 -8.49 6.83
C ARG A 368 -6.69 -9.92 6.42
N PRO A 369 -7.66 -10.79 6.09
CA PRO A 369 -7.39 -12.19 5.73
C PRO A 369 -6.42 -12.26 4.55
N ILE A 370 -5.49 -13.21 4.53
CA ILE A 370 -4.55 -13.41 3.40
C ILE A 370 -5.25 -14.08 2.21
N GLN A 371 -6.22 -14.94 2.47
CA GLN A 371 -7.03 -15.68 1.50
C GLN A 371 -8.49 -15.18 1.52
N ARG A 372 -9.18 -15.15 0.38
CA ARG A 372 -10.60 -14.80 0.35
C ARG A 372 -11.44 -15.93 0.94
N ARG A 373 -12.67 -15.65 1.38
CA ARG A 373 -13.62 -16.72 1.68
C ARG A 373 -14.00 -17.47 0.40
N ILE A 374 -14.34 -18.74 0.55
CA ILE A 374 -14.94 -19.57 -0.48
C ILE A 374 -16.44 -19.27 -0.46
N GLU A 375 -16.98 -18.83 -1.59
CA GLU A 375 -18.40 -18.52 -1.76
C GLU A 375 -18.98 -19.41 -2.86
N TRP A 376 -20.23 -19.85 -2.70
CA TRP A 376 -20.96 -20.60 -3.71
C TRP A 376 -21.38 -19.68 -4.85
N THR A 377 -20.57 -19.64 -5.90
CA THR A 377 -20.86 -18.87 -7.11
C THR A 377 -21.50 -19.76 -8.18
N ALA A 378 -22.22 -19.15 -9.12
CA ALA A 378 -22.78 -19.88 -10.28
C ALA A 378 -21.70 -20.65 -11.06
N GLU A 379 -20.49 -20.09 -11.18
CA GLU A 379 -19.36 -20.74 -11.85
C GLU A 379 -18.87 -22.00 -11.11
N ILE A 380 -18.83 -21.97 -9.76
CA ILE A 380 -18.47 -23.13 -8.95
C ILE A 380 -19.56 -24.21 -9.04
N LEU A 381 -20.84 -23.81 -8.98
CA LEU A 381 -21.96 -24.74 -9.07
C LEU A 381 -22.03 -25.42 -10.44
N ASP A 382 -21.82 -24.69 -11.53
CA ASP A 382 -21.75 -25.26 -12.89
C ASP A 382 -20.58 -26.24 -13.03
N TYR A 383 -19.38 -25.86 -12.55
CA TYR A 383 -18.20 -26.71 -12.58
C TYR A 383 -18.39 -28.04 -11.82
N LEU A 384 -19.04 -28.00 -10.65
CA LEU A 384 -19.38 -29.19 -9.87
C LEU A 384 -20.51 -29.99 -10.52
N GLY A 385 -21.53 -29.32 -11.06
CA GLY A 385 -22.67 -29.96 -11.73
C GLY A 385 -22.25 -30.77 -12.96
N GLN A 386 -21.27 -30.29 -13.74
CA GLN A 386 -20.65 -31.04 -14.84
C GLN A 386 -19.95 -32.33 -14.39
N ARG A 387 -19.67 -32.47 -13.08
CA ARG A 387 -19.08 -33.66 -12.44
C ARG A 387 -20.10 -34.45 -11.62
N GLY A 388 -21.39 -34.10 -11.71
CA GLY A 388 -22.45 -34.74 -10.93
C GLY A 388 -22.37 -34.46 -9.43
N MET A 389 -21.76 -33.34 -9.03
CA MET A 389 -21.59 -32.94 -7.63
C MET A 389 -22.33 -31.63 -7.33
N GLY A 390 -22.70 -31.42 -6.07
CA GLY A 390 -23.35 -30.22 -5.56
C GLY A 390 -23.00 -29.99 -4.08
N PRO A 391 -23.42 -28.86 -3.48
CA PRO A 391 -23.13 -28.53 -2.08
C PRO A 391 -23.52 -29.63 -1.08
N GLU A 392 -24.56 -30.40 -1.37
CA GLU A 392 -25.09 -31.52 -0.60
C GLU A 392 -24.32 -32.84 -0.79
N THR A 393 -23.39 -32.92 -1.74
CA THR A 393 -22.55 -34.11 -1.95
C THR A 393 -21.65 -34.35 -0.74
N VAL A 394 -21.62 -35.58 -0.24
CA VAL A 394 -20.66 -36.06 0.77
C VAL A 394 -19.52 -36.78 0.04
N PRO A 395 -18.31 -36.20 -0.02
CA PRO A 395 -17.19 -36.85 -0.70
C PRO A 395 -16.59 -37.97 0.17
N ASP A 396 -16.15 -39.04 -0.48
CA ASP A 396 -15.47 -40.15 0.19
C ASP A 396 -14.27 -39.67 1.02
N ALA A 397 -13.98 -40.39 2.10
CA ALA A 397 -12.85 -40.09 2.97
C ALA A 397 -11.52 -40.09 2.18
N GLY A 398 -10.79 -38.98 2.23
CA GLY A 398 -9.54 -38.78 1.49
C GLY A 398 -9.70 -38.27 0.06
N ALA A 399 -10.92 -38.21 -0.49
CA ALA A 399 -11.15 -37.68 -1.83
C ALA A 399 -10.88 -36.17 -1.89
N ILE A 400 -10.06 -35.72 -2.85
CA ILE A 400 -9.78 -34.30 -3.06
C ILE A 400 -10.76 -33.76 -4.10
N VAL A 401 -11.67 -32.90 -3.66
CA VAL A 401 -12.64 -32.23 -4.53
C VAL A 401 -12.19 -30.80 -4.79
N ALA A 402 -11.82 -30.49 -6.03
CA ALA A 402 -11.61 -29.11 -6.47
C ALA A 402 -12.98 -28.47 -6.73
N LEU A 403 -13.23 -27.27 -6.18
CA LEU A 403 -14.48 -26.54 -6.38
C LEU A 403 -14.52 -25.78 -7.71
N HIS A 404 -13.37 -25.58 -8.35
CA HIS A 404 -13.24 -24.92 -9.64
C HIS A 404 -11.93 -25.35 -10.31
N TRP A 405 -11.77 -25.16 -11.63
CA TRP A 405 -10.51 -25.45 -12.32
C TRP A 405 -9.43 -24.37 -12.07
N SER A 406 -9.84 -23.10 -12.00
CA SER A 406 -8.92 -21.98 -11.81
C SER A 406 -8.56 -21.74 -10.34
N GLY A 407 -7.28 -21.47 -10.06
CA GLY A 407 -6.77 -21.03 -8.75
C GLY A 407 -7.01 -19.57 -8.35
N HIS A 408 -7.89 -18.83 -9.03
CA HIS A 408 -8.15 -17.43 -8.71
C HIS A 408 -8.76 -17.28 -7.30
N GLY A 409 -8.21 -16.34 -6.52
CA GLY A 409 -8.68 -16.10 -5.15
C GLY A 409 -10.15 -15.70 -5.05
N GLY A 410 -10.71 -15.06 -6.10
CA GLY A 410 -12.15 -14.74 -6.18
C GLY A 410 -13.08 -15.96 -6.14
N ARG A 411 -12.56 -17.16 -6.42
CA ARG A 411 -13.26 -18.44 -6.39
C ARG A 411 -12.78 -19.32 -5.25
N GLY A 412 -12.24 -18.70 -4.20
CA GLY A 412 -11.69 -19.41 -3.06
C GLY A 412 -10.31 -20.04 -3.29
N GLY A 413 -9.69 -19.86 -4.46
CA GLY A 413 -8.34 -20.36 -4.74
C GLY A 413 -7.30 -19.83 -3.74
N SER A 414 -6.28 -20.64 -3.50
CA SER A 414 -5.20 -20.35 -2.55
C SER A 414 -3.86 -20.39 -3.25
N ALA A 415 -3.02 -19.39 -2.98
CA ALA A 415 -1.61 -19.49 -3.30
C ALA A 415 -0.94 -20.42 -2.27
N ILE A 416 -0.21 -21.41 -2.76
CA ILE A 416 0.59 -22.34 -1.95
C ILE A 416 2.05 -22.09 -2.29
N ALA A 417 2.88 -21.81 -1.29
CA ALA A 417 4.31 -21.63 -1.49
C ALA A 417 4.94 -22.89 -2.07
N VAL A 418 5.73 -22.73 -3.13
CA VAL A 418 6.59 -23.81 -3.62
C VAL A 418 7.84 -23.82 -2.76
N THR A 419 7.99 -24.83 -1.90
CA THR A 419 9.13 -24.99 -0.99
C THR A 419 10.29 -25.76 -1.61
N GLY A 420 10.01 -26.56 -2.65
CA GLY A 420 11.01 -27.32 -3.40
C GLY A 420 11.75 -26.49 -4.45
N PRO A 421 12.78 -27.06 -5.10
CA PRO A 421 13.53 -26.37 -6.15
C PRO A 421 12.66 -26.14 -7.40
N VAL A 422 12.79 -24.95 -7.99
CA VAL A 422 12.31 -24.68 -9.35
C VAL A 422 13.40 -25.06 -10.34
N HIS A 423 13.06 -25.88 -11.34
CA HIS A 423 14.02 -26.32 -12.35
C HIS A 423 14.70 -25.11 -13.04
N PRO A 424 16.02 -25.14 -13.31
CA PRO A 424 16.73 -24.05 -13.96
C PRO A 424 16.13 -23.61 -15.30
N ASP A 425 15.61 -24.54 -16.11
CA ASP A 425 14.98 -24.20 -17.40
C ASP A 425 13.68 -23.40 -17.23
N ASN A 426 12.85 -23.74 -16.23
CA ASN A 426 11.61 -23.02 -15.95
C ASN A 426 11.93 -21.62 -15.41
N ARG A 427 12.93 -21.53 -14.52
CA ARG A 427 13.45 -20.25 -14.01
C ARG A 427 13.96 -19.36 -15.15
N ARG A 428 14.79 -19.90 -16.04
CA ARG A 428 15.35 -19.15 -17.18
C ARG A 428 14.26 -18.73 -18.15
N ALA A 429 13.31 -19.60 -18.47
CA ALA A 429 12.18 -19.26 -19.34
C ALA A 429 11.34 -18.11 -18.76
N ALA A 430 11.06 -18.13 -17.45
CA ALA A 430 10.32 -17.06 -16.78
C ALA A 430 11.09 -15.72 -16.76
N CYS A 431 12.39 -15.75 -16.45
CA CYS A 431 13.22 -14.54 -16.44
C CYS A 431 13.37 -13.95 -17.85
N GLN A 432 13.64 -14.80 -18.85
CA GLN A 432 13.74 -14.38 -20.25
C GLN A 432 12.40 -13.87 -20.79
N ALA A 433 11.27 -14.43 -20.35
CA ALA A 433 9.95 -13.90 -20.72
C ALA A 433 9.76 -12.45 -20.24
N ALA A 434 10.20 -12.13 -19.02
CA ALA A 434 10.17 -10.76 -18.51
C ALA A 434 11.02 -9.81 -19.38
N GLU A 435 12.22 -10.25 -19.78
CA GLU A 435 13.12 -9.48 -20.64
C GLU A 435 12.56 -9.27 -22.06
N VAL A 436 12.02 -10.32 -22.69
CA VAL A 436 11.42 -10.27 -24.04
C VAL A 436 10.24 -9.28 -24.09
N ILE A 437 9.45 -9.23 -23.02
CA ILE A 437 8.32 -8.30 -22.89
C ILE A 437 8.78 -6.91 -22.47
N GLY A 438 9.93 -6.78 -21.80
CA GLY A 438 10.47 -5.50 -21.35
C GLY A 438 9.84 -5.00 -20.04
N VAL A 439 9.50 -5.93 -19.14
CA VAL A 439 8.94 -5.65 -17.81
C VAL A 439 9.93 -6.03 -16.72
N ASP A 440 10.02 -5.21 -15.69
CA ASP A 440 11.04 -5.35 -14.65
C ASP A 440 10.50 -6.04 -13.38
N VAL A 441 9.21 -5.87 -13.09
CA VAL A 441 8.47 -6.56 -12.03
C VAL A 441 7.20 -7.16 -12.62
N CYS A 442 7.14 -8.49 -12.68
CA CYS A 442 6.03 -9.22 -13.29
C CYS A 442 5.78 -10.59 -12.65
N GLY A 443 4.52 -11.04 -12.72
CA GLY A 443 4.14 -12.41 -12.43
C GLY A 443 4.04 -13.21 -13.72
N ILE A 444 4.83 -14.26 -13.88
CA ILE A 444 4.81 -15.18 -15.01
C ILE A 444 3.92 -16.37 -14.64
N ASP A 445 2.81 -16.52 -15.33
CA ASP A 445 1.90 -17.65 -15.12
C ASP A 445 2.33 -18.79 -16.05
N MET A 446 2.73 -19.92 -15.46
CA MET A 446 3.13 -21.13 -16.18
C MET A 446 2.21 -22.29 -15.81
N VAL A 447 1.86 -23.13 -16.78
CA VAL A 447 1.19 -24.40 -16.53
C VAL A 447 2.15 -25.53 -16.84
N LEU A 448 2.46 -26.34 -15.82
CA LEU A 448 3.49 -27.38 -15.87
C LEU A 448 3.04 -28.60 -15.06
N PRO A 449 3.34 -29.84 -15.48
CA PRO A 449 3.09 -31.02 -14.66
C PRO A 449 3.89 -31.03 -13.35
N ASP A 450 5.13 -30.55 -13.41
CA ASP A 450 6.03 -30.45 -12.25
C ASP A 450 7.01 -29.28 -12.45
N ILE A 451 7.00 -28.31 -11.52
CA ILE A 451 7.87 -27.14 -11.54
C ILE A 451 9.35 -27.47 -11.28
N ALA A 452 9.63 -28.64 -10.66
CA ALA A 452 10.97 -29.13 -10.36
C ALA A 452 11.63 -29.84 -11.55
N ARG A 453 10.88 -30.12 -12.63
CA ARG A 453 11.38 -30.73 -13.87
C ARG A 453 11.33 -29.76 -15.04
N SER A 454 12.18 -29.96 -16.04
CA SER A 454 12.21 -29.09 -17.23
C SER A 454 10.90 -29.18 -18.01
N TRP A 455 10.34 -28.04 -18.41
CA TRP A 455 9.24 -27.97 -19.38
C TRP A 455 9.55 -28.69 -20.70
N ARG A 456 10.84 -28.87 -21.04
CA ARG A 456 11.27 -29.61 -22.24
C ARG A 456 10.97 -31.11 -22.14
N GLU A 457 10.96 -31.64 -20.92
CA GLU A 457 10.69 -33.06 -20.65
C GLU A 457 9.21 -33.31 -20.36
N THR A 458 8.59 -32.43 -19.58
CA THR A 458 7.22 -32.64 -19.08
C THR A 458 6.15 -31.97 -19.95
N GLY A 459 6.55 -31.07 -20.86
CA GLY A 459 5.63 -30.18 -21.56
C GLY A 459 5.19 -29.01 -20.69
N GLY A 460 4.14 -28.31 -21.14
CA GLY A 460 3.66 -27.09 -20.50
C GLY A 460 4.30 -25.82 -21.07
N GLY A 461 4.13 -24.70 -20.38
CA GLY A 461 4.58 -23.40 -20.89
C GLY A 461 3.97 -22.19 -20.19
N ILE A 462 4.28 -21.02 -20.74
CA ILE A 462 3.88 -19.71 -20.23
C ILE A 462 2.51 -19.34 -20.78
N CYS A 463 1.55 -19.10 -19.89
CA CYS A 463 0.19 -18.69 -20.23
C CYS A 463 0.03 -17.17 -20.29
N GLU A 464 0.70 -16.45 -19.39
CA GLU A 464 0.50 -15.01 -19.20
C GLU A 464 1.73 -14.35 -18.56
N VAL A 465 1.96 -13.09 -18.91
CA VAL A 465 2.97 -12.21 -18.29
C VAL A 465 2.21 -11.03 -17.68
N ASN A 466 2.05 -11.03 -16.36
CA ASN A 466 1.30 -10.02 -15.64
C ASN A 466 2.22 -8.89 -15.17
N ARG A 467 2.09 -7.70 -15.78
CA ARG A 467 2.74 -6.49 -15.26
C ARG A 467 2.16 -6.10 -13.90
N ALA A 468 2.97 -5.47 -13.05
CA ALA A 468 2.53 -4.97 -11.75
C ALA A 468 1.73 -6.02 -10.93
N PRO A 469 2.32 -7.20 -10.66
CA PRO A 469 1.63 -8.29 -10.00
C PRO A 469 1.21 -7.89 -8.59
N GLY A 470 0.09 -8.45 -8.12
CA GLY A 470 -0.27 -8.40 -6.70
C GLY A 470 0.74 -9.19 -5.88
N MET A 471 1.33 -8.55 -4.87
CA MET A 471 2.28 -9.16 -3.94
C MET A 471 1.62 -10.13 -2.98
N ARG A 472 0.32 -9.96 -2.67
CA ARG A 472 -0.40 -10.85 -1.74
C ARG A 472 -0.34 -12.33 -2.12
N TYR A 473 -0.34 -12.62 -3.42
CA TYR A 473 -0.20 -13.99 -3.92
C TYR A 473 1.15 -14.60 -3.59
N HIS A 474 2.20 -13.79 -3.47
CA HIS A 474 3.58 -14.24 -3.31
C HIS A 474 4.06 -14.18 -1.86
N ILE A 475 3.43 -13.35 -1.00
CA ILE A 475 3.77 -13.24 0.43
C ILE A 475 3.57 -14.58 1.16
N VAL A 476 2.70 -15.46 0.67
CA VAL A 476 2.58 -16.83 1.23
C VAL A 476 3.88 -17.63 1.10
N ALA A 477 4.75 -17.26 0.16
CA ALA A 477 6.07 -17.84 -0.06
C ALA A 477 7.19 -17.01 0.62
N ASP A 478 6.85 -16.11 1.54
CA ASP A 478 7.85 -15.45 2.38
C ASP A 478 8.59 -16.49 3.24
N GLY A 479 9.91 -16.37 3.26
CA GLY A 479 10.81 -17.19 4.07
C GLY A 479 11.70 -16.32 4.97
N PRO A 480 12.29 -16.91 6.03
CA PRO A 480 13.03 -16.17 7.06
C PRO A 480 14.23 -15.38 6.51
N ASP A 481 14.86 -15.85 5.43
CA ASP A 481 16.11 -15.27 4.95
C ASP A 481 15.93 -14.07 4.00
N THR A 482 14.76 -13.91 3.34
CA THR A 482 14.39 -12.67 2.65
C THR A 482 12.92 -12.68 2.22
N PRO A 483 12.03 -11.88 2.83
CA PRO A 483 10.63 -11.78 2.41
C PRO A 483 10.50 -11.11 1.03
N VAL A 484 9.45 -11.47 0.29
CA VAL A 484 9.17 -11.01 -1.09
C VAL A 484 9.08 -9.49 -1.15
N LEU A 485 8.36 -8.88 -0.21
CA LEU A 485 8.25 -7.42 -0.14
C LEU A 485 9.61 -6.76 0.12
N GLY A 486 10.46 -7.39 0.93
CA GLY A 486 11.82 -6.92 1.17
C GLY A 486 12.64 -6.86 -0.12
N ARG A 487 12.65 -7.94 -0.90
CA ARG A 487 13.36 -7.99 -2.20
C ARG A 487 12.85 -6.96 -3.20
N TYR A 488 11.54 -6.71 -3.22
CA TYR A 488 10.96 -5.67 -4.05
C TYR A 488 11.44 -4.27 -3.64
N VAL A 489 11.44 -3.97 -2.33
CA VAL A 489 11.93 -2.68 -1.83
C VAL A 489 13.44 -2.53 -2.07
N ASP A 490 14.23 -3.58 -1.83
CA ASP A 490 15.67 -3.57 -2.10
C ASP A 490 15.94 -3.30 -3.59
N TYR A 491 15.14 -3.88 -4.49
CA TYR A 491 15.20 -3.61 -5.93
C TYR A 491 14.89 -2.14 -6.29
N LEU A 492 13.88 -1.54 -5.65
CA LEU A 492 13.56 -0.11 -5.81
C LEU A 492 14.72 0.78 -5.32
N LEU A 493 15.34 0.41 -4.20
CA LEU A 493 16.46 1.13 -3.60
C LEU A 493 17.78 0.93 -4.35
N ALA A 494 17.97 -0.19 -5.02
CA ALA A 494 19.19 -0.50 -5.75
C ALA A 494 19.50 0.57 -6.80
N ARG A 495 20.78 0.84 -7.08
CA ARG A 495 21.16 1.84 -8.08
C ARG A 495 21.25 1.23 -9.48
N PRO A 496 21.03 2.01 -10.55
CA PRO A 496 21.40 1.58 -11.90
C PRO A 496 22.87 1.13 -11.91
N GLY A 497 23.13 -0.08 -12.40
CA GLY A 497 24.48 -0.68 -12.41
C GLY A 497 24.97 -1.29 -11.09
N GLN A 498 24.21 -1.17 -9.99
CA GLN A 498 24.52 -1.81 -8.69
C GLN A 498 23.25 -2.48 -8.12
N PRO A 499 22.73 -3.53 -8.77
CA PRO A 499 21.44 -4.16 -8.41
C PRO A 499 21.43 -4.81 -7.03
N ASP A 500 22.60 -5.17 -6.49
CA ASP A 500 22.72 -5.87 -5.20
C ASP A 500 23.09 -4.92 -4.04
N ARG A 501 23.19 -3.60 -4.28
CA ARG A 501 23.49 -2.59 -3.25
C ARG A 501 22.29 -1.69 -3.02
N ALA A 502 21.40 -2.10 -2.14
CA ALA A 502 20.32 -1.24 -1.63
C ALA A 502 20.91 -0.19 -0.67
N MET A 503 20.57 1.09 -0.89
CA MET A 503 20.91 2.17 0.03
C MET A 503 19.69 3.06 0.25
N PRO A 504 19.56 3.68 1.44
CA PRO A 504 18.55 4.70 1.67
C PRO A 504 18.63 5.79 0.59
N ARG A 505 17.49 6.12 0.00
CA ARG A 505 17.36 7.13 -1.06
C ARG A 505 17.20 8.52 -0.46
N THR A 506 18.24 9.00 0.20
CA THR A 506 18.17 10.21 1.04
C THR A 506 19.07 11.32 0.52
N ILE A 507 18.70 12.56 0.80
CA ILE A 507 19.53 13.74 0.60
C ILE A 507 19.94 14.33 1.95
N PRO A 508 21.05 15.09 2.04
CA PRO A 508 21.39 15.83 3.24
C PRO A 508 20.34 16.88 3.56
N ILE A 509 19.82 16.87 4.79
CA ILE A 509 18.86 17.87 5.31
C ILE A 509 19.48 18.58 6.51
N LEU A 510 19.80 19.87 6.32
CA LEU A 510 20.35 20.75 7.33
C LEU A 510 19.31 21.80 7.72
N VAL A 511 18.94 21.83 9.00
CA VAL A 511 17.93 22.76 9.53
C VAL A 511 18.57 23.66 10.58
N PHE A 512 18.58 24.95 10.31
CA PHE A 512 18.95 26.01 11.23
C PHE A 512 17.71 26.38 12.05
N VAL A 513 17.71 26.07 13.35
CA VAL A 513 16.54 26.26 14.21
C VAL A 513 16.70 27.54 15.03
N GLY A 514 15.99 28.59 14.63
CA GLY A 514 16.14 29.94 15.16
C GLY A 514 15.45 30.98 14.30
N GLY A 515 15.96 32.21 14.32
CA GLY A 515 15.45 33.35 13.57
C GLY A 515 16.51 33.98 12.66
N ASP A 516 16.42 35.30 12.53
CA ASP A 516 17.24 36.13 11.63
C ASP A 516 18.76 35.95 11.84
N GLU A 517 19.19 35.63 13.06
CA GLU A 517 20.58 35.39 13.40
C GLU A 517 21.20 34.19 12.66
N LEU A 518 20.38 33.28 12.14
CA LEU A 518 20.82 32.09 11.41
C LEU A 518 20.70 32.21 9.88
N GLU A 519 20.14 33.30 9.36
CA GLU A 519 19.95 33.50 7.91
C GLU A 519 21.29 33.49 7.14
N GLN A 520 22.24 34.31 7.57
CA GLN A 520 23.55 34.40 6.90
C GLN A 520 24.39 33.10 7.04
N PRO A 521 24.48 32.47 8.23
CA PRO A 521 25.08 31.14 8.36
C PRO A 521 24.45 30.09 7.44
N ALA A 522 23.12 30.06 7.34
CA ALA A 522 22.41 29.12 6.46
C ALA A 522 22.75 29.35 4.98
N LEU A 523 22.72 30.60 4.51
CA LEU A 523 23.07 30.92 3.12
C LEU A 523 24.56 30.68 2.81
N ALA A 524 25.46 30.87 3.79
CA ALA A 524 26.87 30.51 3.62
C ALA A 524 27.03 28.98 3.48
N CYS A 525 26.32 28.20 4.29
CA CYS A 525 26.30 26.74 4.19
C CYS A 525 25.74 26.27 2.85
N ALA A 526 24.62 26.85 2.38
CA ALA A 526 24.03 26.53 1.09
C ALA A 526 25.02 26.79 -0.06
N ARG A 527 25.64 27.98 -0.10
CA ARG A 527 26.65 28.34 -1.11
C ARG A 527 27.84 27.38 -1.13
N ARG A 528 28.28 26.89 0.04
CA ARG A 528 29.35 25.89 0.12
C ARG A 528 28.93 24.56 -0.51
N LEU A 529 27.72 24.10 -0.24
CA LEU A 529 27.17 22.88 -0.86
C LEU A 529 27.02 23.05 -2.38
N GLU A 530 26.52 24.20 -2.83
CA GLU A 530 26.40 24.55 -4.27
C GLU A 530 27.76 24.61 -4.96
N SER A 531 28.77 25.20 -4.31
CA SER A 531 30.14 25.25 -4.85
C SER A 531 30.76 23.86 -5.06
N GLY A 532 30.29 22.86 -4.32
CA GLY A 532 30.65 21.46 -4.51
C GLY A 532 29.73 20.70 -5.48
N GLY A 533 28.93 21.41 -6.28
CA GLY A 533 28.12 20.84 -7.36
C GLY A 533 26.76 20.29 -6.94
N LEU A 534 26.31 20.53 -5.71
CA LEU A 534 24.99 20.10 -5.25
C LEU A 534 23.93 21.13 -5.64
N ALA A 535 22.80 20.63 -6.14
CA ALA A 535 21.61 21.44 -6.35
C ALA A 535 20.88 21.60 -5.01
N VAL A 536 20.94 22.79 -4.38
CA VAL A 536 20.43 22.99 -3.02
C VAL A 536 19.02 23.56 -3.03
N GLY A 537 18.14 22.99 -2.20
CA GLY A 537 16.87 23.58 -1.81
C GLY A 537 17.08 24.51 -0.63
N ILE A 538 16.69 25.77 -0.77
CA ILE A 538 16.88 26.82 0.23
C ILE A 538 15.52 27.27 0.75
N ALA A 539 15.34 27.31 2.07
CA ALA A 539 14.16 27.88 2.72
C ALA A 539 14.56 28.74 3.92
N THR A 540 14.77 30.03 3.71
CA THR A 540 15.08 31.03 4.73
C THR A 540 14.04 32.16 4.69
N ALA A 541 14.04 33.13 5.60
CA ALA A 541 13.12 34.26 5.53
C ALA A 541 13.25 35.04 4.21
N GLY A 542 14.48 35.19 3.71
CA GLY A 542 14.77 35.94 2.48
C GLY A 542 14.74 35.14 1.17
N SER A 543 14.71 33.81 1.22
CA SER A 543 14.77 32.98 0.01
C SER A 543 14.01 31.66 0.15
N TYR A 544 13.23 31.33 -0.88
CA TYR A 544 12.57 30.04 -1.00
C TYR A 544 12.71 29.51 -2.43
N ALA A 545 13.60 28.54 -2.62
CA ALA A 545 13.97 28.06 -3.94
C ALA A 545 14.35 26.57 -3.94
N ALA A 546 14.04 25.87 -5.03
CA ALA A 546 14.50 24.52 -5.30
C ALA A 546 15.57 24.55 -6.40
N ALA A 547 16.82 24.24 -6.05
CA ALA A 547 17.93 24.19 -7.02
C ALA A 547 18.07 25.49 -7.85
N GLY A 548 17.92 26.65 -7.18
CA GLY A 548 17.97 27.97 -7.82
C GLY A 548 16.67 28.43 -8.49
N LEU A 549 15.64 27.59 -8.60
CA LEU A 549 14.31 28.00 -9.06
C LEU A 549 13.50 28.61 -7.90
N PRO A 550 13.12 29.89 -7.95
CA PRO A 550 12.25 30.49 -6.94
C PRO A 550 10.88 29.81 -6.93
N LEU A 551 10.37 29.50 -5.73
CA LEU A 551 9.09 28.83 -5.54
C LEU A 551 8.06 29.76 -4.90
N ALA A 552 6.77 29.47 -5.10
CA ALA A 552 5.70 30.13 -4.36
C ALA A 552 5.78 29.76 -2.87
N ASP A 553 6.08 30.75 -2.03
CA ASP A 553 6.32 30.54 -0.61
C ASP A 553 5.02 30.38 0.20
N PRO A 554 4.81 29.24 0.89
CA PRO A 554 3.66 29.06 1.77
C PRO A 554 3.78 29.82 3.11
N GLY A 555 4.86 30.57 3.33
CA GLY A 555 5.08 31.42 4.49
C GLY A 555 6.11 30.84 5.46
N ILE A 556 6.87 31.73 6.11
CA ILE A 556 7.89 31.39 7.11
C ILE A 556 7.27 30.52 8.22
N GLY A 557 7.98 29.47 8.62
CA GLY A 557 7.49 28.50 9.61
C GLY A 557 6.55 27.43 9.05
N SER A 558 6.04 27.58 7.82
CA SER A 558 5.17 26.57 7.23
C SER A 558 5.93 25.25 6.99
N PRO A 559 5.41 24.10 7.48
CA PRO A 559 6.01 22.78 7.22
C PRO A 559 6.00 22.41 5.73
N LEU A 560 5.19 23.10 4.91
CA LEU A 560 5.17 22.89 3.46
C LEU A 560 6.47 23.32 2.77
N ARG A 561 7.25 24.24 3.35
CA ARG A 561 8.53 24.67 2.77
C ARG A 561 9.49 23.51 2.66
N LEU A 562 9.81 22.87 3.80
CA LEU A 562 10.72 21.73 3.81
C LEU A 562 10.15 20.55 3.04
N ALA A 563 8.84 20.29 3.19
CA ALA A 563 8.23 19.15 2.53
C ALA A 563 8.28 19.24 0.99
N ARG A 564 8.06 20.44 0.42
CA ARG A 564 8.19 20.67 -1.02
C ARG A 564 9.62 20.50 -1.51
N LEU A 565 10.61 21.02 -0.78
CA LEU A 565 12.02 20.88 -1.16
C LEU A 565 12.48 19.41 -1.13
N VAL A 566 12.02 18.64 -0.14
CA VAL A 566 12.33 17.21 -0.05
C VAL A 566 11.55 16.38 -1.09
N ASP A 567 10.42 16.88 -1.60
CA ASP A 567 9.67 16.20 -2.67
C ASP A 567 10.16 16.63 -4.09
N ASP A 568 11.04 17.63 -4.20
CA ASP A 568 11.47 18.20 -5.48
C ASP A 568 12.63 17.40 -6.13
N PRO A 569 12.43 16.81 -7.33
CA PRO A 569 13.43 15.96 -7.98
C PRO A 569 14.70 16.71 -8.43
N ALA A 570 14.71 18.04 -8.43
CA ALA A 570 15.92 18.81 -8.73
C ALA A 570 16.84 18.96 -7.51
N VAL A 571 16.31 18.81 -6.29
CA VAL A 571 17.02 19.10 -5.04
C VAL A 571 17.88 17.91 -4.61
N ALA A 572 19.17 18.14 -4.41
CA ALA A 572 20.16 17.16 -3.96
C ALA A 572 20.63 17.37 -2.51
N ALA A 573 20.29 18.49 -1.88
CA ALA A 573 20.47 18.77 -0.45
C ALA A 573 19.51 19.90 -0.03
N VAL A 574 19.13 19.96 1.25
CA VAL A 574 18.26 21.02 1.77
C VAL A 574 18.95 21.80 2.88
N VAL A 575 18.83 23.13 2.82
CA VAL A 575 19.20 24.06 3.88
C VAL A 575 17.99 24.94 4.20
N ALA A 576 17.50 24.86 5.44
CA ALA A 576 16.32 25.59 5.87
C ALA A 576 16.55 26.31 7.21
N VAL A 577 16.01 27.52 7.36
CA VAL A 577 15.85 28.23 8.64
C VAL A 577 14.42 28.04 9.13
N VAL A 578 14.25 27.52 10.34
CA VAL A 578 12.94 27.17 10.91
C VAL A 578 12.81 27.75 12.31
N PRO A 579 11.81 28.60 12.57
CA PRO A 579 11.51 29.07 13.92
C PRO A 579 11.17 27.91 14.86
N ALA A 580 11.77 27.90 16.06
CA ALA A 580 11.52 26.88 17.07
C ALA A 580 10.04 26.77 17.46
N ALA A 581 9.32 27.89 17.51
CA ALA A 581 7.89 27.91 17.81
C ALA A 581 7.05 27.20 16.73
N ALA A 582 7.35 27.45 15.44
CA ALA A 582 6.66 26.82 14.32
C ALA A 582 6.91 25.30 14.30
N LEU A 583 8.14 24.88 14.58
CA LEU A 583 8.52 23.47 14.69
C LEU A 583 7.69 22.72 15.76
N LEU A 584 7.41 23.37 16.90
CA LEU A 584 6.60 22.78 17.98
C LEU A 584 5.09 22.82 17.70
N ALA A 585 4.62 23.85 16.99
CA ALA A 585 3.22 24.04 16.64
C ALA A 585 2.77 23.06 15.54
N ASP A 586 3.44 23.12 14.39
CA ASP A 586 2.96 22.51 13.15
C ASP A 586 3.79 21.28 12.74
N GLY A 587 4.98 21.13 13.32
CA GLY A 587 5.98 20.15 12.92
C GLY A 587 6.90 20.66 11.82
N LEU A 588 7.96 19.90 11.56
CA LEU A 588 8.99 20.27 10.58
C LEU A 588 8.49 20.17 9.13
N GLY A 589 7.55 19.27 8.90
CA GLY A 589 7.11 18.91 7.56
C GLY A 589 7.84 17.73 6.97
N HIS A 590 8.90 17.19 7.59
CA HIS A 590 9.60 15.95 7.18
C HIS A 590 9.99 15.12 8.43
N GLY A 591 10.13 13.79 8.27
CA GLY A 591 10.34 12.83 9.37
C GLY A 591 11.80 12.53 9.70
N ARG A 592 12.75 13.30 9.14
CA ARG A 592 14.20 13.17 9.32
C ARG A 592 14.88 14.55 9.23
N VAL A 593 15.96 14.72 9.99
CA VAL A 593 16.93 15.80 9.79
C VAL A 593 18.29 15.19 10.03
N ASP A 594 19.28 15.53 9.21
CA ASP A 594 20.63 15.03 9.43
C ASP A 594 21.38 15.93 10.42
N LEU A 595 21.32 17.26 10.23
CA LEU A 595 21.92 18.25 11.13
C LEU A 595 20.90 19.31 11.57
N ALA A 596 20.80 19.54 12.88
CA ALA A 596 20.06 20.65 13.46
C ALA A 596 21.02 21.66 14.06
N ILE A 597 21.06 22.86 13.49
CA ILE A 597 22.07 23.88 13.77
C ILE A 597 21.43 25.03 14.53
N PHE A 598 22.05 25.44 15.63
CA PHE A 598 21.63 26.56 16.46
C PHE A 598 22.73 27.62 16.51
N ALA A 599 22.38 28.84 16.94
CA ALA A 599 23.38 29.87 17.20
C ALA A 599 24.38 29.37 18.26
N ASP A 600 23.83 28.85 19.37
CA ASP A 600 24.53 28.12 20.42
C ASP A 600 23.96 26.70 20.56
N ALA A 601 24.79 25.68 20.82
CA ALA A 601 24.39 24.25 20.84
C ALA A 601 23.50 23.82 22.04
N ARG A 602 22.63 24.70 22.56
CA ARG A 602 21.73 24.43 23.69
C ARG A 602 20.26 24.70 23.33
N PRO A 603 19.60 23.77 22.62
CA PRO A 603 18.18 23.89 22.30
C PRO A 603 17.27 23.76 23.53
N PRO A 604 16.06 24.35 23.50
CA PRO A 604 15.02 24.07 24.49
C PRO A 604 14.72 22.55 24.58
N PRO A 605 14.43 21.99 25.77
CA PRO A 605 14.26 20.54 25.95
C PRO A 605 13.23 19.89 25.02
N ALA A 606 12.10 20.57 24.78
CA ALA A 606 11.05 20.08 23.88
C ALA A 606 11.52 19.99 22.42
N VAL A 607 12.31 20.96 21.97
CA VAL A 607 12.90 21.01 20.63
C VAL A 607 14.01 19.96 20.51
N ALA A 608 14.88 19.85 21.50
CA ALA A 608 15.93 18.83 21.56
C ALA A 608 15.36 17.40 21.46
N SER A 609 14.30 17.13 22.23
CA SER A 609 13.59 15.84 22.21
C SER A 609 12.98 15.52 20.84
N LEU A 610 12.38 16.53 20.19
CA LEU A 610 11.81 16.39 18.85
C LEU A 610 12.90 16.10 17.81
N LEU A 611 13.98 16.87 17.79
CA LEU A 611 15.08 16.72 16.85
C LEU A 611 15.82 15.39 17.04
N GLY A 612 15.97 14.93 18.29
CA GLY A 612 16.52 13.61 18.60
C GLY A 612 15.68 12.47 18.01
N ARG A 613 14.34 12.58 18.05
CA ARG A 613 13.45 11.62 17.37
C ARG A 613 13.58 11.64 15.84
N LEU A 614 13.94 12.79 15.27
CA LEU A 614 14.20 12.95 13.83
C LEU A 614 15.58 12.44 13.40
N GLY A 615 16.41 11.97 14.33
CA GLY A 615 17.77 11.50 14.06
C GLY A 615 18.80 12.61 13.86
N ALA A 616 18.47 13.86 14.22
CA ALA A 616 19.33 15.01 13.98
C ALA A 616 20.54 15.03 14.93
N ALA A 617 21.73 15.25 14.38
CA ALA A 617 22.87 15.69 15.18
C ALA A 617 22.71 17.18 15.48
N ILE A 618 22.75 17.55 16.77
CA ILE A 618 22.59 18.93 17.23
C ILE A 618 23.97 19.60 17.28
N LEU A 619 24.11 20.73 16.59
CA LEU A 619 25.36 21.46 16.41
C LEU A 619 25.16 22.96 16.61
N SER A 620 26.26 23.68 16.85
CA SER A 620 26.33 25.14 16.74
C SER A 620 26.80 25.57 15.35
N VAL A 621 26.61 26.84 15.01
CA VAL A 621 27.19 27.43 13.79
C VAL A 621 28.71 27.28 13.76
N ALA A 622 29.38 27.37 14.91
CA ALA A 622 30.83 27.25 15.01
C ALA A 622 31.34 25.87 14.57
N ASP A 623 30.59 24.80 14.84
CA ASP A 623 30.97 23.43 14.48
C ASP A 623 31.04 23.20 12.96
N LEU A 624 30.38 24.05 12.15
CA LEU A 624 30.38 23.95 10.70
C LEU A 624 31.64 24.54 10.04
N ALA A 625 32.46 25.30 10.76
CA ALA A 625 33.58 26.06 10.22
C ALA A 625 34.62 25.16 9.51
N ASP A 626 35.00 24.05 10.15
CA ASP A 626 36.05 23.15 9.68
C ASP A 626 35.63 22.28 8.49
N GLY A 627 34.34 22.25 8.15
CA GLY A 627 33.80 21.55 6.98
C GLY A 627 33.84 20.02 7.02
N ARG A 628 34.57 19.41 7.96
CA ARG A 628 34.67 17.95 8.15
C ARG A 628 33.29 17.32 8.35
N ILE A 629 32.47 17.93 9.20
CA ILE A 629 31.11 17.47 9.49
C ILE A 629 30.26 17.41 8.21
N VAL A 630 30.38 18.41 7.34
CA VAL A 630 29.64 18.47 6.07
C VAL A 630 30.17 17.41 5.11
N ALA A 631 31.49 17.19 5.04
CA ALA A 631 32.07 16.12 4.22
C ALA A 631 31.62 14.72 4.68
N ASP A 632 31.67 14.46 5.99
CA ASP A 632 31.22 13.19 6.60
C ASP A 632 29.72 12.99 6.38
N LEU A 633 28.91 14.05 6.49
CA LEU A 633 27.50 14.03 6.15
C LEU A 633 27.31 13.56 4.71
N LEU A 634 27.98 14.20 3.75
CA LEU A 634 27.83 13.90 2.34
C LEU A 634 28.22 12.45 2.01
N ALA A 635 29.26 11.91 2.64
CA ALA A 635 29.69 10.52 2.47
C ALA A 635 28.61 9.49 2.89
N ARG A 636 27.66 9.87 3.75
CA ARG A 636 26.53 9.00 4.16
C ARG A 636 25.37 8.99 3.16
N HIS A 637 25.33 9.93 2.22
CA HIS A 637 24.28 10.04 1.20
C HIS A 637 24.80 9.63 -0.18
N PRO A 638 23.91 9.18 -1.10
CA PRO A 638 24.29 8.88 -2.49
C PRO A 638 24.99 10.05 -3.20
N ALA A 639 24.69 11.28 -2.80
CA ALA A 639 25.30 12.50 -3.31
C ALA A 639 26.82 12.59 -3.03
N GLY A 640 27.32 11.97 -1.96
CA GLY A 640 28.73 12.00 -1.56
C GLY A 640 29.70 11.36 -2.54
N GLU A 641 29.27 10.36 -3.32
CA GLU A 641 30.14 9.71 -4.32
C GLU A 641 30.48 10.64 -5.51
N ARG A 642 29.74 11.74 -5.70
CA ARG A 642 30.05 12.80 -6.67
C ARG A 642 30.78 13.99 -6.03
N TYR A 643 30.72 14.10 -4.71
CA TYR A 643 31.37 15.15 -3.93
C TYR A 643 32.82 14.72 -3.65
N GLY A 644 33.75 15.15 -4.49
CA GLY A 644 35.18 14.79 -4.39
C GLY A 644 35.82 14.25 -5.67
N ARG A 645 35.12 14.27 -6.82
CA ARG A 645 35.74 14.14 -8.14
C ARG A 645 35.91 15.49 -8.82
#